data_AF-A0A813YAU8-F1
#
_entry.id   AF-A0A813YAU8-F1
#
_cell.length_a   1.000
_cell.length_b   1.000
_cell.length_c   1.000
_cell.angle_alpha   90.00
_cell.angle_beta   90.00
_cell.angle_gamma   90.00
#
_symmetry.space_group_name_H-M   'P 1'
#
loop_
_entity.id
_entity.type
_entity.pdbx_description
1 polymer ?
#
loop_
_entity_poly.entity_id
_entity_poly.type
_entity_poly.pdbx_seq_one_letter_code
_entity_poly.pdbx_strand_id
1 'polypeptide(L)'
;MLFNRFQQLNLVKNIIHRKKWTHSRVSSCGTYHICLNTQQPLYHYRFKNVLPFHSPGLAPVIDQTEEAYHIDEHGESVYSQRFHRTFGFYEDLAAVQNLDYWHHITIQGSPAYKSVWQWCGNFQSHRCPVRDFDLKYYHIDPNGRIISGPHSYAGDFREGSAVVRSIVDGLFRAIDENGDLLHSSSKKTSFFDLDVYHKGLARVRDENGWFFINRAGVDIGQGRRYRQIENFYNGQALVQLFHDGSRCIIDEQHHILARLHNCHDENRADIEQISKNYWSSFALKIGLDQKINLLEENHQSSNHDYNLREQIRRVWNEFGFLELSPNNKTYTITDRGRLLFDSDSIIRDRALYWLLDRHISAWLPTFNFQKQHISKIDFFSQISKTPDLVALTQRVLNSYADHDWHDITSVLPNELFQSSTIVDLGGGIGALLRELSKHCFNQRLICIDRPEVIHLASYHPQIEFLSADLFSGFLPSADFYFLSRVLHDWPDEKIKIILNRIPSKYLCIIEREVDLNINQHALLSLHMFLLHDAKERTRQEWNNLFSATGWSVQSYTPFSGHIITLLKKDNYIEHKLPLSINACRKNSVRKVVLPIAGLGLRMRPQSVILPKVFLPIVQSNSLTWQCRPVVDLLLEQVFTKGTDIEQVLFVIAPEQLDLFQSYFSSYPHKNIDYILQQSPKGFGHAILQAESYIDNEPFVVMLSDHLYQSNNNQSCLQQLLNAYRQNISNQSIMGLTGIMTCTLEEVSETGLLQSNINMKDKQFFEITDMIEKPSIEIALNHFQSRIFNNRFLCQAGIDILPSTIFYQLRQYEQKLKEENTISELGLREAMNNLRQNGQLHGCLLDGERYDIGNPKEYYRTFHAFAFEKKNQLLQQNSSISKAWPLVQHIDKLRKLFSLSKKPVYSASAPGRLDVMGGFADYSGSHVLQYPISQRTHAFVQVSDINTVHMISIQTDRIDVDSINENKLIIWEREIPMNILLDHSHTLRKRLETWYKQQQHNTLFSSDEPINWPNYILGILSQLIDKIDKTSIPIGFNVIIISDVPCNKGVASSAALEVAVARAGNSKV
;
A
#
# COMPACT_ATOMS: atom_id res chain seq x y z
N MET A 1 -57.85 -43.50 51.42
CA MET A 1 -57.78 -43.87 49.99
C MET A 1 -56.53 -43.32 49.28
N LEU A 2 -55.37 -43.29 49.96
CA LEU A 2 -54.08 -42.80 49.42
C LEU A 2 -52.90 -43.56 50.04
N PHE A 3 -53.07 -44.87 50.29
CA PHE A 3 -52.04 -45.73 50.92
C PHE A 3 -51.77 -47.02 50.12
N ASN A 4 -52.39 -47.20 48.95
CA ASN A 4 -52.34 -48.43 48.15
C ASN A 4 -51.68 -48.29 46.76
N ARG A 5 -50.81 -47.29 46.54
CA ARG A 5 -50.03 -47.18 45.28
C ARG A 5 -48.51 -47.18 45.43
N PHE A 6 -47.99 -47.41 46.63
CA PHE A 6 -46.54 -47.52 46.87
C PHE A 6 -46.00 -48.96 46.90
N GLN A 7 -46.85 -49.98 46.69
CA GLN A 7 -46.44 -51.40 46.68
C GLN A 7 -46.37 -52.05 45.28
N GLN A 8 -46.59 -51.30 44.20
CA GLN A 8 -46.57 -51.82 42.82
C GLN A 8 -45.44 -51.28 41.93
N LEU A 9 -44.28 -50.96 42.52
CA LEU A 9 -43.03 -50.68 41.78
C LEU A 9 -41.83 -51.49 42.30
N ASN A 10 -42.07 -52.62 42.98
CA ASN A 10 -41.03 -53.61 43.30
C ASN A 10 -40.91 -54.74 42.26
N LEU A 11 -41.49 -54.56 41.06
CA LEU A 11 -41.41 -55.53 39.95
C LEU A 11 -40.59 -55.06 38.74
N VAL A 12 -39.73 -54.04 38.90
CA VAL A 12 -38.70 -53.68 37.89
C VAL A 12 -37.32 -53.54 38.56
N LYS A 13 -37.01 -54.43 39.51
CA LYS A 13 -35.64 -54.59 40.05
C LYS A 13 -34.79 -55.61 39.28
N ASN A 14 -35.22 -56.03 38.08
CA ASN A 14 -34.50 -57.01 37.25
C ASN A 14 -34.25 -56.59 35.78
N ILE A 15 -34.36 -55.31 35.39
CA ILE A 15 -33.98 -54.89 34.01
C ILE A 15 -33.26 -53.53 34.02
N ILE A 16 -32.19 -53.39 34.81
CA ILE A 16 -31.17 -52.34 34.59
C ILE A 16 -29.79 -52.90 35.00
N HIS A 17 -29.28 -53.90 34.29
CA HIS A 17 -27.84 -53.91 33.99
C HIS A 17 -27.66 -52.98 32.78
N ARG A 18 -27.72 -51.66 33.01
CA ARG A 18 -27.23 -50.69 32.01
C ARG A 18 -25.74 -50.99 31.87
N LYS A 19 -25.36 -51.64 30.76
CA LYS A 19 -23.95 -51.96 30.45
C LYS A 19 -23.12 -50.70 30.66
N LYS A 20 -22.11 -50.73 31.54
CA LYS A 20 -21.42 -49.53 32.03
C LYS A 20 -20.78 -48.74 30.89
N TRP A 21 -20.35 -49.43 29.84
CA TRP A 21 -19.76 -48.82 28.65
C TRP A 21 -20.70 -47.87 27.89
N THR A 22 -22.02 -48.08 27.91
CA THR A 22 -23.00 -47.23 27.20
C THR A 22 -23.10 -45.80 27.76
N HIS A 23 -22.60 -45.58 28.98
CA HIS A 23 -22.55 -44.27 29.64
C HIS A 23 -21.09 -43.87 29.92
N SER A 24 -20.20 -44.13 28.96
CA SER A 24 -18.79 -43.79 29.03
C SER A 24 -18.34 -42.92 27.86
N ARG A 25 -17.23 -42.21 28.04
CA ARG A 25 -16.50 -41.52 26.95
C ARG A 25 -15.00 -41.71 27.13
N VAL A 26 -14.24 -41.53 26.06
CA VAL A 26 -12.78 -41.48 26.14
C VAL A 26 -12.36 -40.28 27.00
N SER A 27 -11.36 -40.47 27.85
CA SER A 27 -10.79 -39.42 28.69
C SER A 27 -10.12 -38.33 27.85
N SER A 28 -9.95 -37.14 28.41
CA SER A 28 -9.33 -36.02 27.67
C SER A 28 -7.90 -36.29 27.22
N CYS A 29 -7.17 -37.18 27.90
CA CYS A 29 -5.83 -37.60 27.51
C CYS A 29 -5.81 -38.81 26.56
N GLY A 30 -6.96 -39.40 26.22
CA GLY A 30 -7.06 -40.48 25.23
C GLY A 30 -6.59 -41.86 25.72
N THR A 31 -6.27 -42.04 27.00
CA THR A 31 -5.60 -43.27 27.50
C THR A 31 -6.51 -44.25 28.26
N TYR A 32 -7.77 -43.88 28.52
CA TYR A 32 -8.76 -44.71 29.22
C TYR A 32 -10.18 -44.16 29.03
N HIS A 33 -11.19 -44.92 29.46
CA HIS A 33 -12.58 -44.49 29.47
C HIS A 33 -13.01 -43.95 30.84
N ILE A 34 -13.84 -42.90 30.85
CA ILE A 34 -14.47 -42.32 32.05
C ILE A 34 -15.98 -42.46 32.01
N CYS A 35 -16.58 -42.63 33.19
CA CYS A 35 -18.03 -42.69 33.34
C CYS A 35 -18.61 -41.27 33.26
N LEU A 36 -19.61 -41.06 32.42
CA LEU A 36 -20.22 -39.73 32.22
C LEU A 36 -20.82 -39.15 33.50
N ASN A 37 -21.37 -40.01 34.36
CA ASN A 37 -22.06 -39.58 35.57
C ASN A 37 -21.10 -39.24 36.72
N THR A 38 -20.03 -40.00 36.90
CA THR A 38 -19.11 -39.85 38.04
C THR A 38 -17.79 -39.16 37.69
N GLN A 39 -17.49 -39.02 36.39
CA GLN A 39 -16.19 -38.60 35.85
C GLN A 39 -15.01 -39.47 36.33
N GLN A 40 -15.28 -40.65 36.91
CA GLN A 40 -14.25 -41.58 37.36
C GLN A 40 -13.84 -42.55 36.24
N PRO A 41 -12.58 -43.03 36.23
CA PRO A 41 -12.13 -44.07 35.31
C PRO A 41 -12.97 -45.35 35.43
N LEU A 42 -13.29 -46.01 34.31
CA LEU A 42 -14.01 -47.30 34.31
C LEU A 42 -13.14 -48.45 34.84
N TYR A 43 -11.82 -48.35 34.64
CA TYR A 43 -10.83 -49.35 35.01
C TYR A 43 -9.48 -48.69 35.34
N HIS A 44 -8.58 -49.44 35.99
CA HIS A 44 -7.32 -48.92 36.51
C HIS A 44 -6.20 -48.80 35.46
N TYR A 45 -6.16 -49.69 34.47
CA TYR A 45 -5.10 -49.70 33.46
C TYR A 45 -5.12 -48.42 32.59
N ARG A 46 -3.94 -48.00 32.11
CA ARG A 46 -3.77 -46.82 31.24
C ARG A 46 -3.07 -47.23 29.95
N PHE A 47 -3.83 -47.22 28.87
CA PHE A 47 -3.36 -47.57 27.54
C PHE A 47 -2.60 -46.40 26.91
N LYS A 48 -1.88 -46.65 25.81
CA LYS A 48 -1.29 -45.58 25.00
C LYS A 48 -2.37 -44.80 24.25
N ASN A 49 -3.39 -45.51 23.75
CA ASN A 49 -4.56 -44.93 23.11
C ASN A 49 -5.77 -45.84 23.27
N VAL A 50 -6.97 -45.26 23.43
CA VAL A 50 -8.25 -45.98 23.42
C VAL A 50 -9.24 -45.31 22.46
N LEU A 51 -9.98 -46.12 21.72
CA LEU A 51 -11.14 -45.67 20.94
C LEU A 51 -12.45 -45.97 21.70
N PRO A 52 -13.56 -45.28 21.39
CA PRO A 52 -14.84 -45.48 22.08
C PRO A 52 -15.33 -46.94 22.06
N PHE A 53 -16.10 -47.31 23.07
CA PHE A 53 -16.83 -48.58 23.08
C PHE A 53 -17.89 -48.63 21.97
N HIS A 54 -17.91 -49.73 21.22
CA HIS A 54 -18.97 -50.08 20.27
C HIS A 54 -19.70 -51.34 20.72
N SER A 55 -20.94 -51.54 20.26
CA SER A 55 -21.67 -52.79 20.48
C SER A 55 -20.83 -53.97 20.00
N PRO A 56 -20.67 -55.07 20.77
CA PRO A 56 -21.46 -55.46 21.97
C PRO A 56 -21.00 -54.89 23.32
N GLY A 57 -19.96 -54.05 23.34
CA GLY A 57 -19.33 -53.48 24.51
C GLY A 57 -17.80 -53.58 24.49
N LEU A 58 -17.21 -53.52 23.30
CA LEU A 58 -15.77 -53.67 23.09
C LEU A 58 -15.16 -52.36 22.63
N ALA A 59 -13.99 -52.04 23.15
CA ALA A 59 -13.22 -50.86 22.77
C ALA A 59 -11.87 -51.26 22.17
N PRO A 60 -11.48 -50.69 21.02
CA PRO A 60 -10.13 -50.85 20.48
C PRO A 60 -9.12 -50.08 21.34
N VAL A 61 -7.98 -50.69 21.63
CA VAL A 61 -6.90 -50.09 22.41
C VAL A 61 -5.54 -50.34 21.77
N ILE A 62 -4.58 -49.47 22.09
CA ILE A 62 -3.16 -49.68 21.85
C ILE A 62 -2.48 -49.63 23.22
N ASP A 63 -1.79 -50.70 23.60
CA ASP A 63 -1.09 -50.76 24.87
C ASP A 63 0.31 -50.13 24.83
N GLN A 64 1.04 -50.25 25.94
CA GLN A 64 2.37 -49.66 26.08
C GLN A 64 3.43 -50.36 25.21
N THR A 65 3.17 -51.57 24.72
CA THR A 65 4.03 -52.31 23.79
C THR A 65 3.71 -52.01 22.32
N GLU A 66 2.82 -51.06 22.06
CA GLU A 66 2.32 -50.69 20.73
C GLU A 66 1.51 -51.80 20.03
N GLU A 67 1.02 -52.78 20.79
CA GLU A 67 0.13 -53.80 20.27
C GLU A 67 -1.32 -53.34 20.38
N ALA A 68 -2.09 -53.58 19.31
CA ALA A 68 -3.49 -53.20 19.22
C ALA A 68 -4.43 -54.42 19.36
N TYR A 69 -5.48 -54.29 20.18
CA TYR A 69 -6.50 -55.33 20.42
C TYR A 69 -7.77 -54.71 21.00
N HIS A 70 -8.78 -55.53 21.31
CA HIS A 70 -10.03 -55.10 21.93
C HIS A 70 -10.10 -55.47 23.41
N ILE A 71 -10.66 -54.56 24.20
CA ILE A 71 -10.96 -54.75 25.63
C ILE A 71 -12.45 -54.71 25.90
N ASP A 72 -12.86 -55.32 27.01
CA ASP A 72 -14.20 -55.20 27.57
C ASP A 72 -14.36 -53.96 28.50
N GLU A 73 -15.52 -53.84 29.15
CA GLU A 73 -15.82 -52.71 30.06
C GLU A 73 -14.99 -52.69 31.35
N HIS A 74 -14.26 -53.76 31.64
CA HIS A 74 -13.33 -53.90 32.77
C HIS A 74 -11.88 -53.57 32.38
N GLY A 75 -11.62 -53.33 31.09
CA GLY A 75 -10.28 -53.08 30.58
C GLY A 75 -9.49 -54.36 30.31
N GLU A 76 -10.15 -55.51 30.25
CA GLU A 76 -9.52 -56.81 30.03
C GLU A 76 -9.54 -57.19 28.54
N SER A 77 -8.44 -57.78 28.05
CA SER A 77 -8.30 -58.24 26.67
C SER A 77 -9.29 -59.37 26.36
N VAL A 78 -10.06 -59.24 25.28
CA VAL A 78 -11.14 -60.19 24.95
C VAL A 78 -10.61 -61.47 24.25
N TYR A 79 -9.44 -61.37 23.62
CA TYR A 79 -8.77 -62.48 22.93
C TYR A 79 -7.24 -62.29 22.95
N SER A 80 -6.47 -63.30 22.55
CA SER A 80 -5.00 -63.30 22.65
C SER A 80 -4.27 -62.70 21.45
N GLN A 81 -4.94 -62.58 20.31
CA GLN A 81 -4.37 -62.03 19.07
C GLN A 81 -4.01 -60.55 19.25
N ARG A 82 -2.94 -60.12 18.55
CA ARG A 82 -2.40 -58.77 18.58
C ARG A 82 -2.20 -58.27 17.17
N PHE A 83 -2.53 -57.01 16.94
CA PHE A 83 -2.52 -56.37 15.64
C PHE A 83 -1.69 -55.10 15.70
N HIS A 84 -1.29 -54.57 14.54
CA HIS A 84 -0.64 -53.26 14.48
C HIS A 84 -1.66 -52.13 14.72
N ARG A 85 -2.87 -52.25 14.17
CA ARG A 85 -4.00 -51.36 14.46
C ARG A 85 -5.32 -52.14 14.48
N THR A 86 -6.28 -51.65 15.24
CA THR A 86 -7.64 -52.20 15.28
C THR A 86 -8.68 -51.09 15.40
N PHE A 87 -9.90 -51.35 14.92
CA PHE A 87 -11.02 -50.43 14.87
C PHE A 87 -12.27 -51.08 15.46
N GLY A 88 -13.27 -50.26 15.81
CA GLY A 88 -14.49 -50.74 16.47
C GLY A 88 -15.24 -51.79 15.65
N PHE A 89 -16.05 -52.58 16.34
CA PHE A 89 -16.95 -53.55 15.72
C PHE A 89 -18.15 -52.85 15.08
N TYR A 90 -18.41 -53.20 13.82
CA TYR A 90 -19.60 -52.82 13.07
C TYR A 90 -20.21 -54.10 12.49
N GLU A 91 -21.49 -54.35 12.78
CA GLU A 91 -22.18 -55.60 12.40
C GLU A 91 -21.38 -56.87 12.81
N ASP A 92 -20.89 -56.88 14.06
CA ASP A 92 -20.11 -57.96 14.67
C ASP A 92 -18.74 -58.27 14.02
N LEU A 93 -18.28 -57.43 13.10
CA LEU A 93 -16.96 -57.51 12.47
C LEU A 93 -16.12 -56.26 12.75
N ALA A 94 -14.82 -56.44 12.99
CA ALA A 94 -13.88 -55.34 13.19
C ALA A 94 -12.76 -55.40 12.16
N ALA A 95 -12.44 -54.25 11.56
CA ALA A 95 -11.27 -54.11 10.71
C ALA A 95 -10.00 -54.12 11.58
N VAL A 96 -9.01 -54.92 11.17
CA VAL A 96 -7.70 -55.02 11.82
C VAL A 96 -6.60 -54.93 10.77
N GLN A 97 -5.50 -54.29 11.16
CA GLN A 97 -4.31 -54.12 10.35
C GLN A 97 -3.15 -54.93 10.95
N ASN A 98 -2.61 -55.83 10.15
CA ASN A 98 -1.27 -56.40 10.34
C ASN A 98 -0.23 -55.53 9.60
N LEU A 99 1.06 -55.83 9.74
CA LEU A 99 2.14 -55.05 9.12
C LEU A 99 1.93 -54.82 7.61
N ASP A 100 1.50 -55.86 6.89
CA ASP A 100 1.45 -55.82 5.42
C ASP A 100 0.03 -55.83 4.83
N TYR A 101 -1.01 -56.10 5.64
CA TYR A 101 -2.37 -56.27 5.13
C TYR A 101 -3.45 -56.00 6.19
N TRP A 102 -4.67 -55.82 5.70
CA TRP A 102 -5.89 -55.64 6.45
C TRP A 102 -6.82 -56.83 6.25
N HIS A 103 -7.59 -57.15 7.28
CA HIS A 103 -8.70 -58.09 7.20
C HIS A 103 -9.73 -57.77 8.28
N HIS A 104 -10.86 -58.48 8.27
CA HIS A 104 -11.84 -58.39 9.34
C HIS A 104 -11.74 -59.59 10.27
N ILE A 105 -11.95 -59.33 11.55
CA ILE A 105 -12.04 -60.36 12.59
C ILE A 105 -13.44 -60.40 13.20
N THR A 106 -13.79 -61.57 13.73
CA THR A 106 -14.96 -61.77 14.57
C THR A 106 -14.70 -61.25 15.99
N ILE A 107 -15.76 -61.22 16.82
CA ILE A 107 -15.69 -60.86 18.24
C ILE A 107 -14.69 -61.74 19.01
N GLN A 108 -14.44 -62.97 18.55
CA GLN A 108 -13.48 -63.91 19.14
C GLN A 108 -12.03 -63.68 18.69
N GLY A 109 -11.78 -62.67 17.84
CA GLY A 109 -10.43 -62.37 17.32
C GLY A 109 -9.97 -63.28 16.18
N SER A 110 -10.83 -64.17 15.68
CA SER A 110 -10.53 -65.02 14.53
C SER A 110 -10.84 -64.31 13.21
N PRO A 111 -10.09 -64.56 12.11
CA PRO A 111 -10.41 -64.01 10.79
C PRO A 111 -11.83 -64.39 10.35
N ALA A 112 -12.60 -63.40 9.87
CA ALA A 112 -13.98 -63.60 9.43
C ALA A 112 -14.07 -64.41 8.12
N TYR A 113 -13.06 -64.29 7.26
CA TYR A 113 -12.96 -64.97 5.96
C TYR A 113 -11.48 -65.08 5.54
N LYS A 114 -11.19 -65.80 4.44
CA LYS A 114 -9.81 -66.10 3.99
C LYS A 114 -9.09 -64.94 3.29
N SER A 115 -9.80 -64.11 2.55
CA SER A 115 -9.23 -63.02 1.76
C SER A 115 -8.60 -61.93 2.64
N VAL A 116 -7.52 -61.33 2.17
CA VAL A 116 -6.87 -60.18 2.81
C VAL A 116 -6.82 -59.01 1.82
N TRP A 117 -6.73 -57.80 2.35
CA TRP A 117 -6.86 -56.56 1.59
C TRP A 117 -5.74 -55.59 1.93
N GLN A 118 -5.44 -54.64 1.06
CA GLN A 118 -4.53 -53.56 1.38
C GLN A 118 -5.18 -52.54 2.33
N TRP A 119 -6.52 -52.43 2.30
CA TRP A 119 -7.31 -51.61 3.20
C TRP A 119 -8.74 -52.16 3.36
N CYS A 120 -9.33 -51.98 4.54
CA CYS A 120 -10.72 -52.35 4.85
C CYS A 120 -11.47 -51.16 5.45
N GLY A 121 -12.70 -50.93 5.00
CA GLY A 121 -13.67 -50.02 5.63
C GLY A 121 -14.43 -50.69 6.77
N ASN A 122 -15.59 -50.13 7.10
CA ASN A 122 -16.51 -50.70 8.09
C ASN A 122 -17.71 -51.35 7.40
N PHE A 123 -18.26 -52.40 8.00
CA PHE A 123 -19.53 -52.96 7.55
C PHE A 123 -20.70 -52.02 7.86
N GLN A 124 -21.49 -51.71 6.83
CA GLN A 124 -22.73 -50.95 6.93
C GLN A 124 -23.74 -51.53 5.93
N SER A 125 -24.96 -51.82 6.38
CA SER A 125 -25.98 -52.48 5.57
C SER A 125 -25.48 -53.81 4.98
N HIS A 126 -24.73 -54.59 5.76
CA HIS A 126 -24.12 -55.86 5.32
C HIS A 126 -23.18 -55.74 4.11
N ARG A 127 -22.59 -54.57 3.90
CA ARG A 127 -21.58 -54.32 2.85
C ARG A 127 -20.40 -53.58 3.43
N CYS A 128 -19.20 -53.87 2.92
CA CYS A 128 -17.98 -53.17 3.33
C CYS A 128 -17.13 -52.85 2.09
N PRO A 129 -16.68 -51.58 1.92
CA PRO A 129 -15.68 -51.28 0.91
C PRO A 129 -14.30 -51.79 1.34
N VAL A 130 -13.61 -52.44 0.43
CA VAL A 130 -12.24 -52.95 0.60
C VAL A 130 -11.39 -52.56 -0.59
N ARG A 131 -10.08 -52.43 -0.38
CA ARG A 131 -9.12 -52.12 -1.45
C ARG A 131 -8.08 -53.21 -1.59
N ASP A 132 -7.87 -53.68 -2.81
CA ASP A 132 -6.81 -54.64 -3.12
C ASP A 132 -5.43 -53.96 -3.22
N PHE A 133 -4.39 -54.76 -3.48
CA PHE A 133 -3.02 -54.27 -3.60
C PHE A 133 -2.73 -53.54 -4.93
N ASP A 134 -3.62 -53.66 -5.91
CA ASP A 134 -3.58 -52.92 -7.18
C ASP A 134 -4.31 -51.56 -7.09
N LEU A 135 -4.67 -51.13 -5.86
CA LEU A 135 -5.42 -49.91 -5.58
C LEU A 135 -6.86 -49.89 -6.14
N LYS A 136 -7.43 -51.06 -6.43
CA LYS A 136 -8.83 -51.19 -6.88
C LYS A 136 -9.73 -51.45 -5.69
N TYR A 137 -10.90 -50.82 -5.73
CA TYR A 137 -11.92 -50.92 -4.70
C TYR A 137 -13.00 -51.93 -5.06
N TYR A 138 -13.51 -52.62 -4.05
CA TYR A 138 -14.64 -53.55 -4.15
C TYR A 138 -15.55 -53.37 -2.95
N HIS A 139 -16.80 -53.80 -3.09
CA HIS A 139 -17.68 -54.04 -1.95
C HIS A 139 -17.78 -55.54 -1.69
N ILE A 140 -17.68 -55.94 -0.43
CA ILE A 140 -17.82 -57.33 0.00
C ILE A 140 -19.00 -57.53 0.95
N ASP A 141 -19.52 -58.75 1.00
CA ASP A 141 -20.44 -59.22 2.05
C ASP A 141 -19.67 -59.68 3.32
N PRO A 142 -20.37 -59.97 4.44
CA PRO A 142 -19.73 -60.43 5.68
C PRO A 142 -18.95 -61.75 5.56
N ASN A 143 -19.19 -62.52 4.49
CA ASN A 143 -18.45 -63.76 4.19
C ASN A 143 -17.22 -63.51 3.30
N GLY A 144 -16.93 -62.25 2.94
CA GLY A 144 -15.82 -61.86 2.08
C GLY A 144 -16.07 -62.05 0.58
N ARG A 145 -17.32 -62.27 0.15
CA ARG A 145 -17.67 -62.36 -1.29
C ARG A 145 -17.78 -60.97 -1.89
N ILE A 146 -17.17 -60.77 -3.05
CA ILE A 146 -17.26 -59.52 -3.82
C ILE A 146 -18.67 -59.37 -4.40
N ILE A 147 -19.30 -58.23 -4.11
CA ILE A 147 -20.62 -57.83 -4.62
C ILE A 147 -20.50 -56.83 -5.76
N SER A 148 -19.55 -55.89 -5.66
CA SER A 148 -19.35 -54.86 -6.68
C SER A 148 -17.87 -54.51 -6.82
N GLY A 149 -17.43 -54.20 -8.05
CA GLY A 149 -16.05 -53.86 -8.40
C GLY A 149 -15.52 -54.66 -9.60
N PRO A 150 -14.32 -54.32 -10.12
CA PRO A 150 -13.39 -53.33 -9.59
C PRO A 150 -13.79 -51.88 -9.89
N HIS A 151 -13.61 -51.02 -8.90
CA HIS A 151 -13.81 -49.57 -8.99
C HIS A 151 -12.49 -48.83 -8.74
N SER A 152 -12.35 -47.61 -9.27
CA SER A 152 -11.24 -46.73 -8.88
C SER A 152 -11.48 -46.07 -7.51
N TYR A 153 -12.73 -46.06 -7.03
CA TYR A 153 -13.13 -45.66 -5.68
C TYR A 153 -14.47 -46.33 -5.30
N ALA A 154 -14.64 -46.71 -4.04
CA ALA A 154 -15.91 -47.18 -3.49
C ALA A 154 -16.13 -46.58 -2.09
N GLY A 155 -17.28 -45.93 -1.91
CA GLY A 155 -17.71 -45.39 -0.61
C GLY A 155 -18.51 -46.39 0.23
N ASP A 156 -18.80 -46.03 1.47
CA ASP A 156 -19.65 -46.83 2.37
C ASP A 156 -21.11 -46.86 1.90
N PHE A 157 -21.82 -47.94 2.25
CA PHE A 157 -23.26 -48.03 2.04
C PHE A 157 -24.03 -47.21 3.07
N ARG A 158 -24.92 -46.33 2.59
CA ARG A 158 -25.80 -45.52 3.43
C ARG A 158 -27.19 -45.43 2.81
N GLU A 159 -28.20 -45.61 3.65
CA GLU A 159 -29.62 -45.62 3.26
C GLU A 159 -29.96 -46.51 2.04
N GLY A 160 -29.25 -47.64 1.86
CA GLY A 160 -29.46 -48.61 0.78
C GLY A 160 -28.72 -48.33 -0.53
N SER A 161 -27.75 -47.42 -0.53
CA SER A 161 -26.95 -47.08 -1.72
C SER A 161 -25.48 -46.82 -1.38
N ALA A 162 -24.59 -47.00 -2.36
CA ALA A 162 -23.20 -46.57 -2.27
C ALA A 162 -22.78 -45.81 -3.53
N VAL A 163 -21.78 -44.93 -3.38
CA VAL A 163 -21.16 -44.23 -4.51
C VAL A 163 -19.89 -44.95 -4.91
N VAL A 164 -19.75 -45.20 -6.22
CA VAL A 164 -18.57 -45.81 -6.82
C VAL A 164 -18.05 -44.97 -7.97
N ARG A 165 -16.74 -45.02 -8.20
CA ARG A 165 -16.09 -44.39 -9.34
C ARG A 165 -15.58 -45.46 -10.29
N SER A 166 -16.00 -45.40 -11.54
CA SER A 166 -15.57 -46.34 -12.57
C SER A 166 -14.07 -46.23 -12.85
N ILE A 167 -13.45 -47.36 -13.15
CA ILE A 167 -12.06 -47.43 -13.62
C ILE A 167 -11.93 -47.16 -15.13
N VAL A 168 -13.04 -47.24 -15.87
CA VAL A 168 -13.06 -47.13 -17.34
C VAL A 168 -13.14 -45.68 -17.80
N ASP A 169 -14.11 -44.93 -17.27
CA ASP A 169 -14.38 -43.54 -17.68
C ASP A 169 -14.13 -42.52 -16.56
N GLY A 170 -13.78 -42.99 -15.35
CA GLY A 170 -13.50 -42.12 -14.22
C GLY A 170 -14.72 -41.37 -13.66
N LEU A 171 -15.94 -41.72 -14.08
CA LEU A 171 -17.19 -41.09 -13.60
C LEU A 171 -17.77 -41.81 -12.38
N PHE A 172 -18.43 -41.04 -11.53
CA PHE A 172 -19.13 -41.52 -10.34
C PHE A 172 -20.55 -42.00 -10.67
N ARG A 173 -20.99 -43.05 -9.96
CA ARG A 173 -22.29 -43.69 -10.12
C ARG A 173 -22.82 -44.14 -8.76
N ALA A 174 -24.15 -44.16 -8.61
CA ALA A 174 -24.81 -44.74 -7.45
C ALA A 174 -25.19 -46.20 -7.74
N ILE A 175 -24.82 -47.10 -6.83
CA ILE A 175 -25.21 -48.51 -6.87
C ILE A 175 -26.08 -48.88 -5.68
N ASP A 176 -26.93 -49.88 -5.87
CA ASP A 176 -27.71 -50.51 -4.80
C ASP A 176 -26.92 -51.62 -4.08
N GLU A 177 -27.56 -52.28 -3.12
CA GLU A 177 -26.94 -53.35 -2.31
C GLU A 177 -26.57 -54.60 -3.12
N ASN A 178 -27.14 -54.78 -4.32
CA ASN A 178 -26.80 -55.87 -5.23
C ASN A 178 -25.63 -55.50 -6.15
N GLY A 179 -25.23 -54.22 -6.16
CA GLY A 179 -24.21 -53.66 -7.05
C GLY A 179 -24.78 -53.10 -8.36
N ASP A 180 -26.10 -53.06 -8.51
CA ASP A 180 -26.78 -52.57 -9.71
C ASP A 180 -26.94 -51.04 -9.69
N LEU A 181 -26.98 -50.42 -10.87
CA LEU A 181 -27.09 -48.95 -10.98
C LEU A 181 -28.50 -48.46 -10.63
N LEU A 182 -28.59 -47.55 -9.65
CA LEU A 182 -29.86 -47.03 -9.12
C LEU A 182 -30.68 -46.17 -10.09
N HIS A 183 -30.09 -45.67 -11.18
CA HIS A 183 -30.74 -44.74 -12.12
C HIS A 183 -30.78 -45.26 -13.56
N SER A 184 -30.70 -46.56 -13.77
CA SER A 184 -30.62 -47.19 -15.10
C SER A 184 -31.70 -46.74 -16.11
N SER A 185 -32.86 -46.26 -15.64
CA SER A 185 -33.96 -45.73 -16.45
C SER A 185 -33.92 -44.21 -16.70
N SER A 186 -33.00 -43.48 -16.06
CA SER A 186 -32.83 -42.03 -16.23
C SER A 186 -31.94 -41.69 -17.43
N LYS A 187 -32.05 -40.46 -17.96
CA LYS A 187 -31.21 -40.00 -19.08
C LYS A 187 -29.70 -39.90 -18.74
N LYS A 188 -29.33 -39.85 -17.46
CA LYS A 188 -27.93 -39.66 -17.03
C LYS A 188 -27.66 -40.39 -15.71
N THR A 189 -26.83 -41.42 -15.77
CA THR A 189 -26.52 -42.31 -14.63
C THR A 189 -25.11 -42.14 -14.08
N SER A 190 -24.30 -41.30 -14.73
CA SER A 190 -22.90 -41.06 -14.40
C SER A 190 -22.61 -39.57 -14.33
N PHE A 191 -21.77 -39.21 -13.36
CA PHE A 191 -21.49 -37.82 -13.00
C PHE A 191 -19.98 -37.62 -12.79
N PHE A 192 -19.51 -36.38 -12.94
CA PHE A 192 -18.11 -36.05 -12.61
C PHE A 192 -17.85 -36.08 -11.11
N ASP A 193 -18.90 -35.88 -10.31
CA ASP A 193 -18.89 -36.05 -8.87
C ASP A 193 -20.31 -36.41 -8.39
N LEU A 194 -20.41 -37.17 -7.31
CA LEU A 194 -21.68 -37.65 -6.75
C LEU A 194 -21.49 -37.96 -5.27
N ASP A 195 -22.34 -37.37 -4.44
CA ASP A 195 -22.40 -37.69 -3.02
C ASP A 195 -23.36 -38.84 -2.71
N VAL A 196 -23.17 -39.44 -1.54
CA VAL A 196 -24.08 -40.44 -0.99
C VAL A 196 -25.44 -39.80 -0.69
N TYR A 197 -26.52 -40.54 -0.95
CA TYR A 197 -27.88 -40.11 -0.64
C TYR A 197 -28.07 -39.83 0.85
N HIS A 198 -28.68 -38.70 1.16
CA HIS A 198 -29.03 -38.28 2.52
C HIS A 198 -30.43 -37.66 2.52
N LYS A 199 -31.35 -38.21 3.30
CA LYS A 199 -32.77 -37.79 3.32
C LYS A 199 -33.41 -37.81 1.92
N GLY A 200 -32.99 -38.74 1.06
CA GLY A 200 -33.55 -38.92 -0.28
C GLY A 200 -32.98 -38.04 -1.39
N LEU A 201 -32.01 -37.17 -1.09
CA LEU A 201 -31.32 -36.31 -2.06
C LEU A 201 -29.82 -36.60 -2.10
N ALA A 202 -29.20 -36.41 -3.26
CA ALA A 202 -27.74 -36.45 -3.43
C ALA A 202 -27.28 -35.22 -4.22
N ARG A 203 -26.13 -34.66 -3.83
CA ARG A 203 -25.43 -33.64 -4.62
C ARG A 203 -24.69 -34.32 -5.76
N VAL A 204 -24.74 -33.74 -6.93
CA VAL A 204 -24.08 -34.23 -8.14
C VAL A 204 -23.43 -33.09 -8.90
N ARG A 205 -22.38 -33.42 -9.65
CA ARG A 205 -21.71 -32.50 -10.55
C ARG A 205 -21.68 -33.05 -11.98
N ASP A 206 -22.18 -32.25 -12.91
CA ASP A 206 -22.02 -32.48 -14.35
C ASP A 206 -21.11 -31.41 -14.99
N GLU A 207 -21.00 -31.44 -16.32
CA GLU A 207 -20.23 -30.48 -17.11
C GLU A 207 -20.65 -29.02 -16.89
N ASN A 208 -21.89 -28.77 -16.45
CA ASN A 208 -22.46 -27.45 -16.28
C ASN A 208 -22.45 -26.98 -14.81
N GLY A 209 -22.13 -27.85 -13.85
CA GLY A 209 -21.95 -27.49 -12.45
C GLY A 209 -22.60 -28.44 -11.46
N TRP A 210 -22.69 -27.99 -10.20
CA TRP A 210 -23.31 -28.72 -9.12
C TRP A 210 -24.84 -28.53 -9.08
N PHE A 211 -25.55 -29.59 -8.72
CA PHE A 211 -27.00 -29.60 -8.53
C PHE A 211 -27.40 -30.78 -7.63
N PHE A 212 -28.71 -30.94 -7.41
CA PHE A 212 -29.26 -32.04 -6.62
C PHE A 212 -30.08 -32.99 -7.49
N ILE A 213 -30.00 -34.27 -7.16
CA ILE A 213 -30.90 -35.30 -7.65
C ILE A 213 -31.62 -36.00 -6.52
N ASN A 214 -32.83 -36.48 -6.79
CA ASN A 214 -33.54 -37.39 -5.89
C ASN A 214 -33.15 -38.86 -6.16
N ARG A 215 -33.64 -39.81 -5.37
CA ARG A 215 -33.37 -41.25 -5.53
C ARG A 215 -33.78 -41.84 -6.90
N ALA A 216 -34.67 -41.19 -7.64
CA ALA A 216 -35.03 -41.59 -8.99
C ALA A 216 -34.06 -41.04 -10.06
N GLY A 217 -33.04 -40.27 -9.67
CA GLY A 217 -32.09 -39.61 -10.56
C GLY A 217 -32.64 -38.34 -11.22
N VAL A 218 -33.74 -37.79 -10.72
CA VAL A 218 -34.38 -36.59 -11.27
C VAL A 218 -33.69 -35.34 -10.73
N ASP A 219 -33.28 -34.43 -11.63
CA ASP A 219 -32.77 -33.09 -11.31
C ASP A 219 -33.88 -32.25 -10.64
N ILE A 220 -33.74 -32.02 -9.33
CA ILE A 220 -34.72 -31.22 -8.57
C ILE A 220 -34.52 -29.71 -8.78
N GLY A 221 -33.36 -29.29 -9.24
CA GLY A 221 -33.03 -27.89 -9.50
C GLY A 221 -33.55 -27.36 -10.83
N GLN A 222 -34.28 -28.19 -11.59
CA GLN A 222 -34.89 -27.82 -12.87
C GLN A 222 -33.89 -27.18 -13.84
N GLY A 223 -32.68 -27.74 -13.94
CA GLY A 223 -31.62 -27.24 -14.81
C GLY A 223 -30.76 -26.11 -14.22
N ARG A 224 -31.06 -25.62 -13.00
CA ARG A 224 -30.16 -24.69 -12.31
C ARG A 224 -28.86 -25.40 -11.94
N ARG A 225 -27.74 -24.70 -12.11
CA ARG A 225 -26.41 -25.18 -11.78
C ARG A 225 -25.69 -24.16 -10.93
N TYR A 226 -24.92 -24.67 -9.98
CA TYR A 226 -24.16 -23.86 -9.05
C TYR A 226 -22.67 -24.18 -9.16
N ARG A 227 -21.84 -23.18 -8.88
CA ARG A 227 -20.39 -23.36 -8.82
C ARG A 227 -19.99 -24.26 -7.66
N GLN A 228 -20.71 -24.14 -6.54
CA GLN A 228 -20.67 -25.03 -5.37
C GLN A 228 -22.05 -25.09 -4.71
N ILE A 229 -22.36 -26.19 -4.04
CA ILE A 229 -23.61 -26.37 -3.28
C ILE A 229 -23.36 -27.19 -2.03
N GLU A 230 -23.92 -26.77 -0.89
CA GLU A 230 -24.00 -27.55 0.34
C GLU A 230 -25.26 -28.41 0.39
N ASN A 231 -25.32 -29.40 1.29
CA ASN A 231 -26.54 -30.18 1.52
C ASN A 231 -27.66 -29.31 2.10
N PHE A 232 -28.91 -29.72 1.91
CA PHE A 232 -30.05 -29.08 2.58
C PHE A 232 -30.04 -29.38 4.09
N TYR A 233 -29.99 -28.32 4.88
CA TYR A 233 -30.16 -28.33 6.34
C TYR A 233 -31.42 -27.53 6.69
N ASN A 234 -32.41 -28.18 7.30
CA ASN A 234 -33.71 -27.58 7.65
C ASN A 234 -34.39 -26.84 6.46
N GLY A 235 -34.30 -27.42 5.26
CA GLY A 235 -34.93 -26.88 4.05
C GLY A 235 -34.14 -25.76 3.35
N GLN A 236 -32.91 -25.48 3.78
CA GLN A 236 -32.04 -24.47 3.17
C GLN A 236 -30.66 -25.01 2.81
N ALA A 237 -30.07 -24.52 1.72
CA ALA A 237 -28.72 -24.86 1.31
C ALA A 237 -27.93 -23.60 0.95
N LEU A 238 -26.64 -23.60 1.29
CA LEU A 238 -25.70 -22.57 0.82
C LEU A 238 -25.21 -22.94 -0.59
N VAL A 239 -25.30 -22.02 -1.53
CA VAL A 239 -24.83 -22.17 -2.91
C VAL A 239 -23.88 -21.06 -3.30
N GLN A 240 -23.04 -21.31 -4.29
CA GLN A 240 -22.23 -20.30 -4.96
C GLN A 240 -22.67 -20.16 -6.42
N LEU A 241 -22.94 -18.92 -6.86
CA LEU A 241 -23.37 -18.64 -8.24
C LEU A 241 -22.17 -18.56 -9.20
N PHE A 242 -22.40 -18.91 -10.48
CA PHE A 242 -21.38 -18.84 -11.52
C PHE A 242 -21.05 -17.41 -11.97
N HIS A 243 -22.07 -16.53 -12.05
CA HIS A 243 -21.95 -15.21 -12.66
C HIS A 243 -21.04 -14.27 -11.86
N ASP A 244 -21.19 -14.24 -10.54
CA ASP A 244 -20.50 -13.28 -9.66
C ASP A 244 -19.72 -13.96 -8.52
N GLY A 245 -19.74 -15.29 -8.44
CA GLY A 245 -19.12 -16.04 -7.35
C GLY A 245 -19.79 -15.80 -5.98
N SER A 246 -20.92 -15.09 -5.93
CA SER A 246 -21.60 -14.77 -4.68
C SER A 246 -22.15 -16.03 -4.02
N ARG A 247 -22.02 -16.10 -2.70
CA ARG A 247 -22.67 -17.15 -1.91
C ARG A 247 -24.07 -16.72 -1.53
N CYS A 248 -25.04 -17.60 -1.69
CA CYS A 248 -26.45 -17.36 -1.42
C CYS A 248 -27.03 -18.52 -0.64
N ILE A 249 -27.97 -18.25 0.27
CA ILE A 249 -28.82 -19.26 0.88
C ILE A 249 -30.03 -19.45 -0.05
N ILE A 250 -30.33 -20.70 -0.41
CA ILE A 250 -31.52 -21.09 -1.19
C ILE A 250 -32.44 -22.01 -0.40
N ASP A 251 -33.73 -22.05 -0.75
CA ASP A 251 -34.67 -23.09 -0.31
C ASP A 251 -34.62 -24.35 -1.19
N GLU A 252 -35.37 -25.40 -0.82
CA GLU A 252 -35.50 -26.65 -1.60
C GLU A 252 -36.14 -26.45 -2.99
N GLN A 253 -36.81 -25.32 -3.22
CA GLN A 253 -37.34 -24.90 -4.52
C GLN A 253 -36.34 -24.01 -5.29
N HIS A 254 -35.11 -23.88 -4.77
CA HIS A 254 -34.00 -23.12 -5.35
C HIS A 254 -34.25 -21.60 -5.43
N HIS A 255 -35.16 -21.04 -4.63
CA HIS A 255 -35.31 -19.58 -4.48
C HIS A 255 -34.21 -19.02 -3.57
N ILE A 256 -33.65 -17.87 -3.93
CA ILE A 256 -32.63 -17.20 -3.12
C ILE A 256 -33.29 -16.51 -1.93
N LEU A 257 -32.98 -16.99 -0.73
CA LEU A 257 -33.48 -16.46 0.54
C LEU A 257 -32.58 -15.35 1.10
N ALA A 258 -31.25 -15.46 0.93
CA ALA A 258 -30.28 -14.47 1.39
C ALA A 258 -28.99 -14.50 0.56
N ARG A 259 -28.27 -13.38 0.47
CA ARG A 259 -26.92 -13.31 -0.11
C ARG A 259 -25.91 -13.11 1.01
N LEU A 260 -24.91 -13.99 1.07
CA LEU A 260 -23.84 -13.97 2.05
C LEU A 260 -22.60 -13.31 1.46
N HIS A 261 -22.15 -12.23 2.08
CA HIS A 261 -20.84 -11.65 1.78
C HIS A 261 -19.77 -12.50 2.47
N ASN A 262 -18.89 -13.15 1.71
CA ASN A 262 -17.84 -13.99 2.27
C ASN A 262 -16.57 -13.22 2.57
N CYS A 263 -15.96 -13.53 3.71
CA CYS A 263 -14.58 -13.23 4.03
C CYS A 263 -13.95 -14.54 4.55
N HIS A 264 -12.97 -15.12 3.83
CA HIS A 264 -11.78 -15.84 4.36
C HIS A 264 -11.25 -17.11 3.63
N ASP A 265 -12.03 -18.14 3.24
CA ASP A 265 -11.42 -19.41 2.72
C ASP A 265 -11.21 -19.52 1.19
N GLU A 266 -12.07 -18.92 0.35
CA GLU A 266 -11.81 -18.81 -1.11
C GLU A 266 -10.54 -17.99 -1.39
N ASN A 267 -10.29 -17.01 -0.52
CA ASN A 267 -9.08 -16.21 -0.56
C ASN A 267 -7.83 -17.08 -0.49
N ARG A 268 -7.82 -18.24 0.18
CA ARG A 268 -6.58 -19.03 0.33
C ARG A 268 -6.18 -19.73 -0.96
N ALA A 269 -7.08 -20.44 -1.62
CA ALA A 269 -6.78 -21.12 -2.89
C ALA A 269 -6.53 -20.11 -4.02
N ASP A 270 -7.28 -19.00 -4.03
CA ASP A 270 -7.05 -17.91 -4.97
C ASP A 270 -5.71 -17.20 -4.69
N ILE A 271 -5.34 -16.95 -3.42
CA ILE A 271 -4.02 -16.42 -3.06
C ILE A 271 -2.92 -17.41 -3.45
N GLU A 272 -3.12 -18.72 -3.27
CA GLU A 272 -2.15 -19.74 -3.67
C GLU A 272 -1.98 -19.78 -5.20
N GLN A 273 -3.06 -19.66 -5.98
CA GLN A 273 -2.99 -19.58 -7.44
C GLN A 273 -2.36 -18.27 -7.93
N ILE A 274 -2.72 -17.12 -7.32
CA ILE A 274 -2.10 -15.82 -7.58
C ILE A 274 -0.60 -15.87 -7.27
N SER A 275 -0.22 -16.51 -6.16
CA SER A 275 1.18 -16.69 -5.76
C SER A 275 1.96 -17.59 -6.73
N LYS A 276 1.32 -18.60 -7.33
CA LYS A 276 1.93 -19.46 -8.37
C LYS A 276 2.05 -18.76 -9.72
N ASN A 277 1.08 -17.91 -10.09
CA ASN A 277 1.08 -17.19 -11.36
C ASN A 277 2.30 -16.28 -11.53
N TYR A 278 2.84 -15.72 -10.43
CA TYR A 278 4.10 -14.97 -10.45
C TYR A 278 5.24 -15.78 -11.09
N TRP A 279 5.44 -17.03 -10.66
CA TRP A 279 6.53 -17.89 -11.14
C TRP A 279 6.38 -18.28 -12.61
N SER A 280 5.15 -18.31 -13.14
CA SER A 280 4.89 -18.65 -14.54
C SER A 280 5.48 -17.63 -15.52
N SER A 281 5.43 -16.33 -15.19
CA SER A 281 6.01 -15.26 -16.02
C SER A 281 7.54 -15.32 -16.04
N PHE A 282 8.18 -15.63 -14.91
CA PHE A 282 9.65 -15.80 -14.85
C PHE A 282 10.11 -17.07 -15.57
N ALA A 283 9.39 -18.18 -15.41
CA ALA A 283 9.67 -19.40 -16.14
C ALA A 283 9.59 -19.20 -17.65
N LEU A 284 8.56 -18.48 -18.12
CA LEU A 284 8.39 -18.10 -19.52
C LEU A 284 9.55 -17.22 -20.02
N LYS A 285 9.96 -16.22 -19.24
CA LYS A 285 11.10 -15.37 -19.60
C LYS A 285 12.40 -16.18 -19.73
N ILE A 286 12.73 -16.96 -18.71
CA ILE A 286 13.98 -17.74 -18.66
C ILE A 286 14.10 -18.67 -19.87
N GLY A 287 13.03 -19.35 -20.27
CA GLY A 287 13.12 -20.21 -21.44
C GLY A 287 13.11 -19.45 -22.78
N LEU A 288 12.50 -18.27 -22.86
CA LEU A 288 12.62 -17.40 -24.04
C LEU A 288 14.03 -16.82 -24.21
N ASP A 289 14.74 -16.55 -23.11
CA ASP A 289 16.14 -16.09 -23.13
C ASP A 289 17.10 -17.22 -23.52
N GLN A 290 16.77 -18.47 -23.17
CA GLN A 290 17.60 -19.67 -23.43
C GLN A 290 17.32 -20.37 -24.76
N LYS A 291 16.42 -19.82 -25.60
CA LYS A 291 15.77 -20.38 -26.81
C LYS A 291 16.51 -21.47 -27.60
N ILE A 292 17.80 -21.31 -27.86
CA ILE A 292 18.58 -22.22 -28.73
C ILE A 292 19.03 -23.48 -27.97
N ASN A 293 19.18 -23.41 -26.65
CA ASN A 293 19.77 -24.49 -25.85
C ASN A 293 18.74 -25.48 -25.26
N LEU A 294 17.45 -25.21 -25.39
CA LEU A 294 16.39 -26.03 -24.76
C LEU A 294 16.04 -27.29 -25.56
N LEU A 295 16.42 -27.43 -26.82
CA LEU A 295 16.14 -28.63 -27.63
C LEU A 295 17.41 -29.40 -28.04
N GLU A 296 18.60 -28.81 -27.85
CA GLU A 296 19.87 -29.46 -28.19
C GLU A 296 20.37 -30.38 -27.06
N GLU A 297 20.83 -31.58 -27.42
CA GLU A 297 21.57 -32.50 -26.54
C GLU A 297 23.09 -32.24 -26.65
N ASN A 298 23.55 -31.06 -26.21
CA ASN A 298 24.97 -30.74 -26.27
C ASN A 298 25.74 -31.29 -25.04
N HIS A 299 26.17 -32.55 -25.13
CA HIS A 299 26.94 -33.27 -24.09
C HIS A 299 28.34 -32.70 -23.77
N GLN A 300 28.79 -31.64 -24.45
CA GLN A 300 30.11 -31.01 -24.24
C GLN A 300 30.09 -29.82 -23.27
N SER A 301 28.96 -29.54 -22.61
CA SER A 301 28.78 -28.39 -21.74
C SER A 301 29.05 -28.73 -20.27
N SER A 302 29.36 -27.71 -19.46
CA SER A 302 29.67 -27.91 -18.04
C SER A 302 28.50 -28.59 -17.31
N ASN A 303 28.80 -29.40 -16.28
CA ASN A 303 27.77 -30.17 -15.54
C ASN A 303 26.70 -29.26 -14.88
N HIS A 304 27.03 -27.99 -14.66
CA HIS A 304 26.12 -26.99 -14.11
C HIS A 304 25.09 -26.49 -15.14
N ASP A 305 25.53 -26.18 -16.36
CA ASP A 305 24.66 -25.70 -17.45
C ASP A 305 23.68 -26.78 -17.92
N TYR A 306 24.09 -28.05 -17.89
CA TYR A 306 23.20 -29.17 -18.17
C TYR A 306 22.05 -29.26 -17.16
N ASN A 307 22.36 -29.20 -15.87
CA ASN A 307 21.36 -29.28 -14.80
C ASN A 307 20.35 -28.13 -14.84
N LEU A 308 20.81 -26.90 -15.09
CA LEU A 308 19.92 -25.74 -15.19
C LEU A 308 18.96 -25.86 -16.39
N ARG A 309 19.45 -26.31 -17.55
CA ARG A 309 18.61 -26.52 -18.73
C ARG A 309 17.56 -27.61 -18.53
N GLU A 310 17.93 -28.71 -17.88
CA GLU A 310 16.97 -29.77 -17.55
C GLU A 310 15.89 -29.30 -16.56
N GLN A 311 16.25 -28.47 -15.58
CA GLN A 311 15.28 -27.84 -14.69
C GLN A 311 14.31 -26.94 -15.45
N ILE A 312 14.80 -26.12 -16.38
CA ILE A 312 13.94 -25.24 -17.21
C ILE A 312 13.03 -26.07 -18.12
N ARG A 313 13.54 -27.14 -18.74
CA ARG A 313 12.74 -28.07 -19.58
C ARG A 313 11.59 -28.69 -18.82
N ARG A 314 11.84 -29.18 -17.60
CA ARG A 314 10.80 -29.74 -16.73
C ARG A 314 9.73 -28.72 -16.40
N VAL A 315 10.13 -27.50 -16.04
CA VAL A 315 9.19 -26.41 -15.76
C VAL A 315 8.34 -26.08 -17.00
N TRP A 316 8.95 -26.01 -18.19
CA TRP A 316 8.23 -25.76 -19.44
C TRP A 316 7.32 -26.92 -19.86
N ASN A 317 7.68 -28.16 -19.51
CA ASN A 317 6.82 -29.33 -19.68
C ASN A 317 5.59 -29.26 -18.76
N GLU A 318 5.77 -28.91 -17.48
CA GLU A 318 4.65 -28.72 -16.54
C GLU A 318 3.69 -27.61 -16.98
N PHE A 319 4.19 -26.55 -17.62
CA PHE A 319 3.35 -25.49 -18.20
C PHE A 319 2.74 -25.85 -19.57
N GLY A 320 3.08 -27.02 -20.12
CA GLY A 320 2.56 -27.52 -21.40
C GLY A 320 3.11 -26.80 -22.62
N PHE A 321 4.32 -26.24 -22.55
CA PHE A 321 5.05 -25.70 -23.70
C PHE A 321 5.93 -26.76 -24.36
N LEU A 322 6.45 -27.69 -23.55
CA LEU A 322 7.16 -28.88 -24.00
C LEU A 322 6.40 -30.14 -23.61
N GLU A 323 6.70 -31.24 -24.28
CA GLU A 323 6.22 -32.56 -23.94
C GLU A 323 7.39 -33.54 -23.89
N LEU A 324 7.63 -34.12 -22.71
CA LEU A 324 8.62 -35.18 -22.51
C LEU A 324 8.14 -36.47 -23.18
N SER A 325 8.97 -37.03 -24.06
CA SER A 325 8.62 -38.26 -24.76
C SER A 325 8.46 -39.45 -23.79
N PRO A 326 7.63 -40.46 -24.12
CA PRO A 326 7.30 -41.57 -23.21
C PRO A 326 8.51 -42.39 -22.71
N ASN A 327 9.66 -42.27 -23.38
CA ASN A 327 10.89 -42.94 -22.99
C ASN A 327 11.75 -42.12 -22.01
N ASN A 328 11.28 -40.93 -21.58
CA ASN A 328 11.95 -39.98 -20.69
C ASN A 328 13.33 -39.51 -21.18
N LYS A 329 13.59 -39.53 -22.50
CA LYS A 329 14.90 -39.15 -23.05
C LYS A 329 14.90 -37.79 -23.74
N THR A 330 13.81 -37.41 -24.41
CA THR A 330 13.79 -36.22 -25.27
C THR A 330 12.54 -35.38 -25.05
N TYR A 331 12.67 -34.05 -25.13
CA TYR A 331 11.53 -33.13 -25.12
C TYR A 331 11.16 -32.76 -26.55
N THR A 332 9.87 -32.65 -26.81
CA THR A 332 9.31 -32.14 -28.07
C THR A 332 8.50 -30.87 -27.81
N ILE A 333 8.37 -30.04 -28.84
CA ILE A 333 7.63 -28.79 -28.75
C ILE A 333 6.14 -29.06 -28.96
N THR A 334 5.29 -28.55 -28.07
CA THR A 334 3.83 -28.62 -28.24
C THR A 334 3.35 -27.49 -29.17
N ASP A 335 2.11 -27.55 -29.64
CA ASP A 335 1.51 -26.46 -30.43
C ASP A 335 1.47 -25.14 -29.66
N ARG A 336 1.24 -25.20 -28.35
CA ARG A 336 1.31 -24.03 -27.46
C ARG A 336 2.75 -23.48 -27.35
N GLY A 337 3.74 -24.38 -27.32
CA GLY A 337 5.16 -24.03 -27.37
C GLY A 337 5.54 -23.34 -28.68
N ARG A 338 5.06 -23.82 -29.84
CA ARG A 338 5.36 -23.23 -31.16
C ARG A 338 5.03 -21.73 -31.23
N LEU A 339 3.92 -21.31 -30.62
CA LEU A 339 3.52 -19.90 -30.51
C LEU A 339 4.60 -19.00 -29.85
N LEU A 340 5.51 -19.57 -29.07
CA LEU A 340 6.59 -18.87 -28.37
C LEU A 340 7.98 -19.10 -29.00
N PHE A 341 8.12 -20.13 -29.82
CA PHE A 341 9.38 -20.51 -30.47
C PHE A 341 9.54 -19.91 -31.86
N ASP A 342 8.48 -19.94 -32.68
CA ASP A 342 8.55 -19.53 -34.09
C ASP A 342 8.92 -18.04 -34.21
N SER A 343 9.91 -17.73 -35.04
CA SER A 343 10.47 -16.37 -35.15
C SER A 343 9.44 -15.32 -35.53
N ASP A 344 8.46 -15.71 -36.33
CA ASP A 344 7.47 -14.83 -36.96
C ASP A 344 6.17 -14.74 -36.14
N SER A 345 6.12 -15.42 -34.99
CA SER A 345 4.94 -15.40 -34.12
C SER A 345 4.80 -14.05 -33.40
N ILE A 346 3.67 -13.37 -33.64
CA ILE A 346 3.34 -12.14 -32.91
C ILE A 346 3.11 -12.41 -31.41
N ILE A 347 2.68 -13.63 -31.04
CA ILE A 347 2.50 -14.02 -29.64
C ILE A 347 3.85 -14.09 -28.91
N ARG A 348 4.89 -14.56 -29.60
CA ARG A 348 6.27 -14.55 -29.10
C ARG A 348 6.76 -13.12 -28.90
N ASP A 349 6.56 -12.23 -29.87
CA ASP A 349 6.97 -10.83 -29.76
C ASP A 349 6.25 -10.11 -28.62
N ARG A 350 4.94 -10.36 -28.43
CA ARG A 350 4.18 -9.87 -27.27
C ARG A 350 4.76 -10.39 -25.95
N ALA A 351 5.08 -11.69 -25.88
CA ALA A 351 5.70 -12.27 -24.69
C ALA A 351 7.08 -11.65 -24.39
N LEU A 352 7.92 -11.48 -25.41
CA LEU A 352 9.23 -10.83 -25.27
C LEU A 352 9.11 -9.37 -24.80
N TYR A 353 8.18 -8.61 -25.38
CA TYR A 353 7.91 -7.23 -24.98
C TYR A 353 7.47 -7.15 -23.51
N TRP A 354 6.43 -7.88 -23.11
CA TRP A 354 5.92 -7.82 -21.73
C TRP A 354 6.91 -8.37 -20.68
N LEU A 355 7.89 -9.17 -21.10
CA LEU A 355 8.92 -9.76 -20.25
C LEU A 355 10.27 -9.02 -20.32
N LEU A 356 10.36 -7.85 -20.97
CA LEU A 356 11.58 -7.04 -20.91
C LEU A 356 11.92 -6.71 -19.45
N ASP A 357 13.22 -6.64 -19.16
CA ASP A 357 13.74 -6.36 -17.82
C ASP A 357 13.12 -5.12 -17.20
N ARG A 358 12.83 -4.08 -17.99
CA ARG A 358 12.22 -2.85 -17.49
C ARG A 358 10.76 -3.05 -17.05
N HIS A 359 9.96 -3.80 -17.80
CA HIS A 359 8.59 -4.12 -17.40
C HIS A 359 8.58 -4.94 -16.11
N ILE A 360 9.45 -5.95 -16.00
CA ILE A 360 9.53 -6.81 -14.81
C ILE A 360 10.09 -6.05 -13.61
N SER A 361 11.18 -5.31 -13.79
CA SER A 361 11.85 -4.56 -12.70
C SER A 361 11.00 -3.41 -12.15
N ALA A 362 10.02 -2.91 -12.90
CA ALA A 362 9.03 -1.97 -12.37
C ALA A 362 8.12 -2.61 -11.29
N TRP A 363 7.91 -3.93 -11.34
CA TRP A 363 7.11 -4.68 -10.36
C TRP A 363 7.92 -5.27 -9.20
N LEU A 364 9.24 -5.41 -9.35
CA LEU A 364 10.16 -5.95 -8.33
C LEU A 364 10.44 -5.10 -7.06
N PRO A 365 10.21 -3.76 -6.98
CA PRO A 365 10.62 -2.96 -5.81
C PRO A 365 9.90 -3.28 -4.49
N THR A 366 8.94 -4.20 -4.47
CA THR A 366 8.18 -4.58 -3.27
C THR A 366 8.98 -5.31 -2.18
N PHE A 367 10.23 -5.73 -2.42
CA PHE A 367 11.11 -6.27 -1.38
C PHE A 367 12.22 -5.33 -0.89
N ASN A 368 12.38 -4.14 -1.50
CA ASN A 368 13.44 -3.18 -1.11
C ASN A 368 13.03 -1.73 -1.37
N PHE A 369 11.82 -1.36 -0.95
CA PHE A 369 11.31 0.03 -0.99
C PHE A 369 12.23 1.06 -0.30
N GLN A 370 13.26 0.62 0.45
CA GLN A 370 14.17 1.50 1.17
C GLN A 370 15.54 1.76 0.51
N LYS A 371 15.95 1.10 -0.59
CA LYS A 371 17.36 1.25 -1.04
C LYS A 371 17.68 1.33 -2.53
N GLN A 372 16.74 1.22 -3.46
CA GLN A 372 17.07 1.43 -4.87
C GLN A 372 15.99 2.25 -5.57
N HIS A 373 16.24 3.56 -5.67
CA HIS A 373 15.71 4.35 -6.77
C HIS A 373 16.27 3.74 -8.06
N ILE A 374 15.53 2.83 -8.69
CA ILE A 374 15.62 2.73 -10.13
C ILE A 374 15.18 4.13 -10.58
N SER A 375 16.12 4.95 -11.06
CA SER A 375 15.77 6.24 -11.66
C SER A 375 14.61 5.99 -12.62
N LYS A 376 13.52 6.75 -12.47
CA LYS A 376 12.41 6.80 -13.44
C LYS A 376 12.95 7.42 -14.74
N ILE A 377 13.92 6.73 -15.38
CA ILE A 377 14.36 7.00 -16.73
C ILE A 377 13.16 6.69 -17.60
N ASP A 378 12.80 7.63 -18.47
CA ASP A 378 11.77 7.45 -19.49
C ASP A 378 11.99 6.11 -20.22
N PHE A 379 11.03 5.19 -20.09
CA PHE A 379 11.03 3.86 -20.73
C PHE A 379 11.30 3.96 -22.23
N PHE A 380 10.65 4.91 -22.92
CA PHE A 380 10.85 5.11 -24.34
C PHE A 380 12.28 5.59 -24.65
N SER A 381 12.86 6.42 -23.79
CA SER A 381 14.29 6.79 -23.85
C SER A 381 15.26 5.64 -23.54
N GLN A 382 14.83 4.59 -22.86
CA GLN A 382 15.66 3.38 -22.68
C GLN A 382 15.56 2.49 -23.91
N ILE A 383 14.36 2.25 -24.42
CA ILE A 383 14.13 1.48 -25.65
C ILE A 383 14.91 2.09 -26.81
N SER A 384 14.91 3.44 -26.92
CA SER A 384 15.61 4.16 -27.98
C SER A 384 17.13 3.92 -28.03
N LYS A 385 17.73 3.36 -26.98
CA LYS A 385 19.17 3.04 -26.94
C LYS A 385 19.52 1.76 -27.71
N THR A 386 18.54 0.93 -28.05
CA THR A 386 18.76 -0.38 -28.69
C THR A 386 17.83 -0.56 -29.88
N PRO A 387 18.34 -0.49 -31.13
CA PRO A 387 17.52 -0.57 -32.33
C PRO A 387 16.61 -1.81 -32.39
N ASP A 388 17.10 -2.98 -31.96
CA ASP A 388 16.29 -4.21 -31.93
C ASP A 388 15.11 -4.13 -30.96
N LEU A 389 15.27 -3.42 -29.84
CA LEU A 389 14.19 -3.18 -28.88
C LEU A 389 13.16 -2.17 -29.43
N VAL A 390 13.62 -1.14 -30.13
CA VAL A 390 12.71 -0.22 -30.86
C VAL A 390 11.89 -1.01 -31.88
N ALA A 391 12.54 -1.86 -32.68
CA ALA A 391 11.87 -2.68 -33.68
C ALA A 391 10.87 -3.67 -33.07
N LEU A 392 11.25 -4.38 -31.98
CA LEU A 392 10.34 -5.27 -31.26
C LEU A 392 9.12 -4.51 -30.71
N THR A 393 9.36 -3.37 -30.06
CA THR A 393 8.30 -2.53 -29.48
C THR A 393 7.33 -2.07 -30.56
N GLN A 394 7.84 -1.58 -31.69
CA GLN A 394 6.99 -1.14 -32.80
C GLN A 394 6.19 -2.29 -33.43
N ARG A 395 6.77 -3.48 -33.62
CA ARG A 395 6.00 -4.65 -34.09
C ARG A 395 4.84 -5.00 -33.15
N VAL A 396 5.07 -4.96 -31.85
CA VAL A 396 4.04 -5.27 -30.84
C VAL A 396 2.95 -4.19 -30.81
N LEU A 397 3.33 -2.91 -30.68
CA LEU A 397 2.37 -1.80 -30.63
C LEU A 397 1.56 -1.68 -31.94
N ASN A 398 2.21 -1.87 -33.09
CA ASN A 398 1.54 -1.87 -34.39
C ASN A 398 0.57 -3.05 -34.52
N SER A 399 0.91 -4.24 -34.00
CA SER A 399 -0.02 -5.39 -34.03
C SER A 399 -1.34 -5.16 -33.31
N TYR A 400 -1.33 -4.33 -32.25
CA TYR A 400 -2.56 -3.90 -31.60
C TYR A 400 -3.24 -2.78 -32.40
N ALA A 401 -2.48 -1.85 -32.98
CA ALA A 401 -3.02 -0.72 -33.75
C ALA A 401 -3.75 -1.18 -35.01
N ASP A 402 -3.14 -2.07 -35.80
CA ASP A 402 -3.70 -2.57 -37.06
C ASP A 402 -5.07 -3.25 -36.84
N HIS A 403 -5.20 -3.98 -35.73
CA HIS A 403 -6.45 -4.61 -35.35
C HIS A 403 -7.46 -3.59 -34.83
N ASP A 404 -7.05 -2.69 -33.94
CA ASP A 404 -7.96 -1.75 -33.28
C ASP A 404 -8.53 -0.71 -34.26
N TRP A 405 -7.75 -0.27 -35.25
CA TRP A 405 -8.11 0.82 -36.17
C TRP A 405 -8.75 0.36 -37.47
N HIS A 406 -8.85 -0.95 -37.73
CA HIS A 406 -9.53 -1.47 -38.90
C HIS A 406 -10.95 -0.90 -39.03
N ASP A 407 -11.29 -0.31 -40.19
CA ASP A 407 -12.59 0.33 -40.47
C ASP A 407 -12.97 1.54 -39.58
N ILE A 408 -12.01 2.15 -38.88
CA ILE A 408 -12.27 3.32 -38.00
C ILE A 408 -12.85 4.53 -38.77
N THR A 409 -12.60 4.63 -40.08
CA THR A 409 -13.09 5.73 -40.92
C THR A 409 -14.61 5.86 -40.93
N SER A 410 -15.34 4.79 -40.63
CA SER A 410 -16.81 4.77 -40.54
C SER A 410 -17.40 5.58 -39.37
N VAL A 411 -16.60 5.84 -38.33
CA VAL A 411 -17.04 6.49 -37.09
C VAL A 411 -16.34 7.81 -36.80
N LEU A 412 -15.40 8.21 -37.66
CA LEU A 412 -14.66 9.46 -37.53
C LEU A 412 -15.51 10.68 -37.89
N PRO A 413 -15.24 11.84 -37.27
CA PRO A 413 -16.04 13.05 -37.47
C PRO A 413 -15.93 13.62 -38.89
N ASN A 414 -17.03 14.17 -39.41
CA ASN A 414 -17.09 14.71 -40.78
C ASN A 414 -16.12 15.88 -41.02
N GLU A 415 -15.82 16.66 -39.98
CA GLU A 415 -14.86 17.76 -39.99
C GLU A 415 -13.46 17.32 -40.44
N LEU A 416 -13.10 16.07 -40.16
CA LEU A 416 -11.83 15.49 -40.61
C LEU A 416 -11.79 15.36 -42.14
N PHE A 417 -12.86 14.88 -42.77
CA PHE A 417 -12.86 14.68 -44.22
C PHE A 417 -12.89 16.01 -45.01
N GLN A 418 -13.22 17.12 -44.34
CA GLN A 418 -13.19 18.48 -44.88
C GLN A 418 -11.83 19.18 -44.71
N SER A 419 -10.93 18.60 -43.91
CA SER A 419 -9.58 19.14 -43.68
C SER A 419 -8.67 18.99 -44.90
N SER A 420 -7.69 19.88 -45.06
CA SER A 420 -6.66 19.78 -46.09
C SER A 420 -5.39 19.08 -45.56
N THR A 421 -5.04 19.32 -44.29
CA THR A 421 -3.89 18.70 -43.63
C THR A 421 -4.29 18.02 -42.33
N ILE A 422 -3.88 16.75 -42.16
CA ILE A 422 -4.14 15.92 -40.97
C ILE A 422 -2.80 15.50 -40.38
N VAL A 423 -2.62 15.70 -39.07
CA VAL A 423 -1.42 15.32 -38.34
C VAL A 423 -1.74 14.27 -37.28
N ASP A 424 -1.01 13.16 -37.25
CA ASP A 424 -1.07 12.16 -36.18
C ASP A 424 0.16 12.30 -35.28
N LEU A 425 -0.07 12.68 -34.02
CA LEU A 425 0.98 12.91 -33.03
C LEU A 425 1.22 11.65 -32.22
N GLY A 426 2.45 11.14 -32.22
CA GLY A 426 2.79 9.86 -31.60
C GLY A 426 2.18 8.68 -32.38
N GLY A 427 2.06 8.83 -33.70
CA GLY A 427 1.38 7.85 -34.57
C GLY A 427 2.17 6.55 -34.82
N GLY A 428 3.34 6.39 -34.19
CA GLY A 428 4.22 5.25 -34.38
C GLY A 428 4.70 5.15 -35.84
N ILE A 429 4.52 3.97 -36.44
CA ILE A 429 4.82 3.73 -37.86
C ILE A 429 3.62 3.98 -38.79
N GLY A 430 2.58 4.64 -38.28
CA GLY A 430 1.48 5.21 -39.06
C GLY A 430 0.27 4.31 -39.31
N ALA A 431 -0.03 3.35 -38.43
CA ALA A 431 -1.18 2.43 -38.58
C ALA A 431 -2.50 3.17 -38.82
N LEU A 432 -2.80 4.18 -38.00
CA LEU A 432 -4.03 4.99 -38.12
C LEU A 432 -4.09 5.74 -39.45
N LEU A 433 -3.01 6.42 -39.83
CA LEU A 433 -2.95 7.17 -41.10
C LEU A 433 -2.98 6.26 -42.33
N ARG A 434 -2.45 5.03 -42.24
CA ARG A 434 -2.58 4.03 -43.30
C ARG A 434 -4.04 3.64 -43.49
N GLU A 435 -4.78 3.41 -42.43
CA GLU A 435 -6.21 3.16 -42.54
C GLU A 435 -6.95 4.37 -43.15
N LEU A 436 -6.62 5.58 -42.70
CA LEU A 436 -7.24 6.81 -43.21
C LEU A 436 -6.96 7.06 -44.69
N SER A 437 -5.76 6.73 -45.17
CA SER A 437 -5.35 6.89 -46.58
C SER A 437 -6.21 6.07 -47.56
N LYS A 438 -6.92 5.03 -47.09
CA LYS A 438 -7.88 4.27 -47.91
C LYS A 438 -9.11 5.12 -48.31
N HIS A 439 -9.39 6.19 -47.57
CA HIS A 439 -10.58 7.05 -47.74
C HIS A 439 -10.25 8.54 -47.92
N CYS A 440 -9.04 8.98 -47.56
CA CYS A 440 -8.55 10.34 -47.76
C CYS A 440 -7.66 10.36 -49.00
N PHE A 441 -8.10 10.97 -50.11
CA PHE A 441 -7.33 10.95 -51.37
C PHE A 441 -6.59 12.27 -51.68
N ASN A 442 -7.08 13.39 -51.15
CA ASN A 442 -6.58 14.74 -51.47
C ASN A 442 -5.94 15.45 -50.27
N GLN A 443 -6.02 14.84 -49.09
CA GLN A 443 -5.49 15.38 -47.85
C GLN A 443 -3.99 15.07 -47.70
N ARG A 444 -3.23 16.04 -47.18
CA ARG A 444 -1.84 15.85 -46.75
C ARG A 444 -1.84 15.17 -45.38
N LEU A 445 -1.30 13.97 -45.31
CA LEU A 445 -1.22 13.18 -44.06
C LEU A 445 0.19 13.23 -43.50
N ILE A 446 0.33 13.60 -42.23
CA ILE A 446 1.64 13.75 -41.57
C ILE A 446 1.66 12.90 -40.29
N CYS A 447 2.57 11.93 -40.23
CA CYS A 447 2.84 11.14 -39.03
C CYS A 447 4.02 11.74 -38.28
N ILE A 448 3.87 12.04 -37.00
CA ILE A 448 4.93 12.59 -36.16
C ILE A 448 5.24 11.64 -35.03
N ASP A 449 6.52 11.27 -34.90
CA ASP A 449 7.02 10.46 -33.79
C ASP A 449 8.52 10.75 -33.57
N ARG A 450 9.13 10.06 -32.62
CA ARG A 450 10.56 10.16 -32.32
C ARG A 450 11.41 9.70 -33.52
N PRO A 451 12.63 10.26 -33.72
CA PRO A 451 13.48 9.95 -34.85
C PRO A 451 13.70 8.44 -35.10
N GLU A 452 13.94 7.69 -34.02
CA GLU A 452 14.19 6.25 -34.04
C GLU A 452 12.97 5.41 -34.42
N VAL A 453 11.75 5.91 -34.19
CA VAL A 453 10.50 5.25 -34.59
C VAL A 453 10.22 5.53 -36.05
N ILE A 454 10.34 6.79 -36.46
CA ILE A 454 10.15 7.22 -37.85
C ILE A 454 11.13 6.52 -38.80
N HIS A 455 12.34 6.22 -38.36
CA HIS A 455 13.31 5.47 -39.16
C HIS A 455 12.85 4.03 -39.53
N LEU A 456 11.92 3.45 -38.76
CA LEU A 456 11.35 2.12 -39.03
C LEU A 456 10.10 2.19 -39.91
N ALA A 457 9.54 3.37 -40.15
CA ALA A 457 8.33 3.52 -40.94
C ALA A 457 8.62 3.18 -42.41
N SER A 458 7.83 2.26 -42.97
CA SER A 458 7.91 1.95 -44.40
C SER A 458 7.35 3.09 -45.24
N TYR A 459 8.02 3.39 -46.35
CA TYR A 459 7.58 4.42 -47.30
C TYR A 459 6.10 4.27 -47.66
N HIS A 460 5.40 5.40 -47.74
CA HIS A 460 4.01 5.47 -48.17
C HIS A 460 3.83 6.71 -49.07
N PRO A 461 3.11 6.61 -50.20
CA PRO A 461 3.03 7.69 -51.18
C PRO A 461 2.31 8.96 -50.69
N GLN A 462 1.41 8.83 -49.71
CA GLN A 462 0.60 9.93 -49.20
C GLN A 462 0.94 10.38 -47.77
N ILE A 463 1.71 9.57 -47.03
CA ILE A 463 2.01 9.86 -45.61
C ILE A 463 3.43 10.41 -45.53
N GLU A 464 3.54 11.63 -45.04
CA GLU A 464 4.80 12.27 -44.69
C GLU A 464 5.17 11.90 -43.26
N PHE A 465 6.34 11.30 -43.07
CA PHE A 465 6.84 10.95 -41.74
C PHE A 465 7.85 12.00 -41.27
N LEU A 466 7.56 12.66 -40.14
CA LEU A 466 8.40 13.71 -39.56
C LEU A 466 8.87 13.31 -38.16
N SER A 467 10.14 13.57 -37.88
CA SER A 467 10.70 13.32 -36.55
C SER A 467 10.57 14.55 -35.66
N ALA A 468 9.96 14.40 -34.47
CA ALA A 468 9.88 15.45 -33.47
C ALA A 468 9.66 14.89 -32.06
N ASP A 469 10.05 15.67 -31.05
CA ASP A 469 9.63 15.47 -29.66
C ASP A 469 8.27 16.16 -29.44
N LEU A 470 7.24 15.42 -29.02
CA LEU A 470 5.91 15.96 -28.78
C LEU A 470 5.87 17.02 -27.66
N PHE A 471 6.83 17.03 -26.75
CA PHE A 471 6.91 17.98 -25.64
C PHE A 471 7.70 19.25 -25.97
N SER A 472 8.70 19.17 -26.85
CA SER A 472 9.61 20.29 -27.13
C SER A 472 9.82 20.61 -28.62
N GLY A 473 9.65 19.65 -29.51
CA GLY A 473 9.89 19.74 -30.96
C GLY A 473 8.79 20.46 -31.73
N PHE A 474 9.09 20.89 -32.96
CA PHE A 474 8.17 21.63 -33.82
C PHE A 474 6.94 20.79 -34.21
N LEU A 475 5.74 21.38 -34.12
CA LEU A 475 4.49 20.79 -34.60
C LEU A 475 4.02 21.57 -35.85
N PRO A 476 3.87 20.93 -37.02
CA PRO A 476 3.48 21.59 -38.26
C PRO A 476 2.01 21.99 -38.19
N SER A 477 1.66 23.22 -38.57
CA SER A 477 0.27 23.69 -38.60
C SER A 477 -0.62 22.78 -39.45
N ALA A 478 -1.77 22.37 -38.91
CA ALA A 478 -2.73 21.53 -39.60
C ALA A 478 -4.17 21.83 -39.15
N ASP A 479 -5.12 21.50 -40.02
CA ASP A 479 -6.54 21.72 -39.78
C ASP A 479 -7.11 20.75 -38.75
N PHE A 480 -6.47 19.57 -38.62
CA PHE A 480 -6.93 18.48 -37.78
C PHE A 480 -5.77 17.68 -37.21
N TYR A 481 -5.83 17.36 -35.91
CA TYR A 481 -4.83 16.54 -35.22
C TYR A 481 -5.43 15.29 -34.60
N PHE A 482 -4.63 14.23 -34.53
CA PHE A 482 -4.89 13.03 -33.76
C PHE A 482 -3.88 12.84 -32.63
N LEU A 483 -4.37 12.24 -31.55
CA LEU A 483 -3.59 11.58 -30.51
C LEU A 483 -4.27 10.23 -30.22
N SER A 484 -3.61 9.13 -30.58
CA SER A 484 -4.21 7.80 -30.52
C SER A 484 -3.37 6.86 -29.65
N ARG A 485 -3.87 6.49 -28.47
CA ARG A 485 -3.14 5.73 -27.43
C ARG A 485 -1.78 6.36 -27.12
N VAL A 486 -1.81 7.66 -26.84
CA VAL A 486 -0.60 8.45 -26.53
C VAL A 486 -0.71 9.05 -25.16
N LEU A 487 -1.87 9.63 -24.82
CA LEU A 487 -2.02 10.40 -23.60
C LEU A 487 -2.06 9.49 -22.36
N HIS A 488 -2.52 8.25 -22.48
CA HIS A 488 -2.56 7.31 -21.35
C HIS A 488 -1.17 6.92 -20.80
N ASP A 489 -0.10 7.09 -21.58
CA ASP A 489 1.29 6.82 -21.19
C ASP A 489 1.92 7.95 -20.36
N TRP A 490 1.21 9.06 -20.16
CA TRP A 490 1.75 10.25 -19.51
C TRP A 490 0.93 10.73 -18.31
N PRO A 491 1.56 11.37 -17.31
CA PRO A 491 0.86 12.04 -16.21
C PRO A 491 0.15 13.32 -16.70
N ASP A 492 -0.82 13.79 -15.92
CA ASP A 492 -1.69 14.92 -16.26
C ASP A 492 -0.92 16.17 -16.69
N GLU A 493 0.19 16.49 -16.03
CA GLU A 493 1.01 17.67 -16.37
C GLU A 493 1.66 17.56 -17.75
N LYS A 494 2.09 16.36 -18.15
CA LYS A 494 2.67 16.11 -19.48
C LYS A 494 1.58 16.16 -20.57
N ILE A 495 0.38 15.65 -20.28
CA ILE A 495 -0.76 15.76 -21.19
C ILE A 495 -1.14 17.22 -21.42
N LYS A 496 -1.19 18.04 -20.36
CA LYS A 496 -1.48 19.48 -20.48
C LYS A 496 -0.48 20.19 -21.39
N ILE A 497 0.81 19.84 -21.32
CA ILE A 497 1.83 20.37 -22.24
C ILE A 497 1.48 20.02 -23.69
N ILE A 498 1.20 18.75 -23.99
CA ILE A 498 0.84 18.33 -25.36
C ILE A 498 -0.40 19.08 -25.86
N LEU A 499 -1.49 19.08 -25.07
CA LEU A 499 -2.76 19.71 -25.43
C LEU A 499 -2.65 21.24 -25.65
N ASN A 500 -1.78 21.92 -24.90
CA ASN A 500 -1.55 23.36 -25.05
C ASN A 500 -0.72 23.71 -26.28
N ARG A 501 0.13 22.80 -26.76
CA ARG A 501 1.01 23.03 -27.91
C ARG A 501 0.30 22.86 -29.25
N ILE A 502 -0.81 22.13 -29.31
CA ILE A 502 -1.51 21.82 -30.57
C ILE A 502 -2.09 23.09 -31.20
N PRO A 503 -1.58 23.53 -32.37
CA PRO A 503 -1.94 24.80 -32.99
C PRO A 503 -3.16 24.67 -33.91
N SER A 504 -4.19 23.93 -33.49
CA SER A 504 -5.37 23.66 -34.32
C SER A 504 -6.69 24.01 -33.66
N LYS A 505 -7.71 24.13 -34.50
CA LYS A 505 -9.10 24.30 -34.07
C LYS A 505 -9.74 22.97 -33.67
N TYR A 506 -9.33 21.86 -34.29
CA TYR A 506 -9.88 20.54 -34.05
C TYR A 506 -8.80 19.53 -33.64
N LEU A 507 -9.15 18.72 -32.65
CA LEU A 507 -8.31 17.63 -32.14
C LEU A 507 -9.20 16.42 -31.89
N CYS A 508 -8.75 15.25 -32.34
CA CYS A 508 -9.40 13.98 -32.06
C CYS A 508 -8.49 13.11 -31.19
N ILE A 509 -9.03 12.65 -30.06
CA ILE A 509 -8.33 11.80 -29.11
C ILE A 509 -8.95 10.42 -29.15
N ILE A 510 -8.14 9.38 -29.28
CA ILE A 510 -8.59 7.99 -29.29
C ILE A 510 -7.90 7.29 -28.13
N GLU A 511 -8.64 7.04 -27.06
CA GLU A 511 -8.12 6.45 -25.82
C GLU A 511 -9.10 5.43 -25.26
N ARG A 512 -8.64 4.58 -24.33
CA ARG A 512 -9.53 3.74 -23.55
C ARG A 512 -10.22 4.58 -22.47
N GLU A 513 -11.49 4.30 -22.22
CA GLU A 513 -12.19 4.87 -21.08
C GLU A 513 -12.29 3.83 -19.96
N VAL A 514 -11.93 4.24 -18.75
CA VAL A 514 -12.12 3.41 -17.56
C VAL A 514 -13.58 3.46 -17.11
N ASP A 515 -14.28 2.34 -17.21
CA ASP A 515 -15.53 2.12 -16.48
C ASP A 515 -15.20 1.61 -15.07
N LEU A 516 -15.55 2.39 -14.05
CA LEU A 516 -15.30 2.06 -12.64
C LEU A 516 -16.03 0.79 -12.18
N ASN A 517 -16.98 0.28 -12.96
CA ASN A 517 -17.70 -0.96 -12.67
C ASN A 517 -17.08 -2.19 -13.34
N ILE A 518 -16.05 -2.02 -14.20
CA ILE A 518 -15.45 -3.09 -15.00
C ILE A 518 -13.94 -3.14 -14.76
N ASN A 519 -13.46 -4.18 -14.07
CA ASN A 519 -12.05 -4.35 -13.67
C ASN A 519 -11.07 -4.69 -14.82
N GLN A 520 -11.45 -4.56 -16.09
CA GLN A 520 -10.70 -5.11 -17.23
C GLN A 520 -9.34 -4.44 -17.50
N HIS A 521 -9.08 -3.24 -16.96
CA HIS A 521 -7.88 -2.45 -17.26
C HIS A 521 -7.09 -1.99 -16.03
N ALA A 522 -7.46 -2.44 -14.83
CA ALA A 522 -6.79 -2.05 -13.59
C ALA A 522 -5.30 -2.46 -13.56
N LEU A 523 -4.97 -3.66 -14.04
CA LEU A 523 -3.58 -4.15 -14.06
C LEU A 523 -2.71 -3.36 -15.06
N LEU A 524 -3.27 -3.00 -16.21
CA LEU A 524 -2.58 -2.17 -17.21
C LEU A 524 -2.35 -0.75 -16.68
N SER A 525 -3.38 -0.14 -16.06
CA SER A 525 -3.25 1.18 -15.44
C SER A 525 -2.22 1.18 -14.31
N LEU A 526 -2.19 0.14 -13.47
CA LEU A 526 -1.18 0.00 -12.42
C LEU A 526 0.23 -0.19 -13.02
N HIS A 527 0.33 -0.92 -14.12
CA HIS A 527 1.60 -1.09 -14.82
C HIS A 527 2.15 0.23 -15.39
N MET A 528 1.29 1.03 -16.03
CA MET A 528 1.66 2.35 -16.54
C MET A 528 2.07 3.30 -15.42
N PHE A 529 1.41 3.22 -14.26
CA PHE A 529 1.80 3.97 -13.06
C PHE A 529 3.21 3.63 -12.60
N LEU A 530 3.54 2.33 -12.50
CA LEU A 530 4.86 1.87 -12.08
C LEU A 530 5.97 2.25 -13.06
N LEU A 531 5.67 2.37 -14.36
CA LEU A 531 6.64 2.74 -15.38
C LEU A 531 6.83 4.26 -15.52
N HIS A 532 5.73 5.02 -15.52
CA HIS A 532 5.68 6.41 -16.01
C HIS A 532 4.90 7.39 -15.13
N ASP A 533 4.38 6.96 -13.97
CA ASP A 533 3.42 7.74 -13.19
C ASP A 533 2.13 8.06 -13.98
N ALA A 534 1.81 7.21 -14.95
CA ALA A 534 0.69 7.36 -15.86
C ALA A 534 -0.48 6.44 -15.50
N LYS A 535 -1.65 6.65 -16.12
CA LYS A 535 -2.85 5.87 -15.82
C LYS A 535 -3.86 5.92 -16.95
N GLU A 536 -4.69 4.89 -17.02
CA GLU A 536 -5.97 5.00 -17.73
C GLU A 536 -6.89 5.96 -16.96
N ARG A 537 -7.71 6.73 -17.68
CA ARG A 537 -8.55 7.78 -17.07
C ARG A 537 -10.03 7.53 -17.31
N THR A 538 -10.83 7.98 -16.35
CA THR A 538 -12.28 8.06 -16.50
C THR A 538 -12.68 9.22 -17.41
N ARG A 539 -13.90 9.18 -17.95
CA ARG A 539 -14.45 10.29 -18.76
C ARG A 539 -14.37 11.64 -18.04
N GLN A 540 -14.65 11.65 -16.73
CA GLN A 540 -14.62 12.87 -15.94
C GLN A 540 -13.20 13.46 -15.85
N GLU A 541 -12.19 12.60 -15.62
CA GLU A 541 -10.79 13.03 -15.59
C GLU A 541 -10.33 13.57 -16.95
N TRP A 542 -10.70 12.89 -18.05
CA TRP A 542 -10.45 13.39 -19.40
C TRP A 542 -11.08 14.78 -19.62
N ASN A 543 -12.33 14.97 -19.21
CA ASN A 543 -13.02 16.25 -19.36
C ASN A 543 -12.40 17.38 -18.56
N ASN A 544 -11.91 17.07 -17.36
CA ASN A 544 -11.18 18.04 -16.55
C ASN A 544 -9.87 18.47 -17.24
N LEU A 545 -9.14 17.54 -17.88
CA LEU A 545 -7.92 17.85 -18.62
C LEU A 545 -8.20 18.69 -19.87
N PHE A 546 -9.23 18.34 -20.64
CA PHE A 546 -9.61 19.08 -21.85
C PHE A 546 -10.08 20.49 -21.51
N SER A 547 -10.96 20.63 -20.52
CA SER A 547 -11.43 21.95 -20.08
C SER A 547 -10.31 22.82 -19.51
N ALA A 548 -9.39 22.25 -18.71
CA ALA A 548 -8.25 22.98 -18.15
C ALA A 548 -7.27 23.52 -19.23
N THR A 549 -7.28 22.95 -20.43
CA THR A 549 -6.43 23.35 -21.56
C THR A 549 -7.18 24.11 -22.65
N GLY A 550 -8.41 24.54 -22.36
CA GLY A 550 -9.23 25.36 -23.24
C GLY A 550 -9.90 24.60 -24.39
N TRP A 551 -9.96 23.26 -24.31
CA TRP A 551 -10.67 22.42 -25.27
C TRP A 551 -12.08 22.12 -24.81
N SER A 552 -13.05 22.25 -25.73
CA SER A 552 -14.44 21.87 -25.53
C SER A 552 -14.72 20.54 -26.21
N VAL A 553 -15.37 19.62 -25.50
CA VAL A 553 -15.78 18.33 -26.08
C VAL A 553 -17.01 18.51 -26.96
N GLN A 554 -16.94 18.01 -28.19
CA GLN A 554 -18.05 18.04 -29.14
C GLN A 554 -18.81 16.70 -29.16
N SER A 555 -18.11 15.58 -29.13
CA SER A 555 -18.72 14.24 -29.17
C SER A 555 -17.81 13.16 -28.59
N TYR A 556 -18.44 12.06 -28.16
CA TYR A 556 -17.77 10.78 -27.87
C TYR A 556 -18.37 9.70 -28.75
N THR A 557 -17.52 8.91 -29.38
CA THR A 557 -17.93 7.79 -30.23
C THR A 557 -17.18 6.53 -29.79
N PRO A 558 -17.86 5.53 -29.20
CA PRO A 558 -17.23 4.26 -28.88
C PRO A 558 -16.83 3.49 -30.15
N PHE A 559 -15.63 2.89 -30.14
CA PHE A 559 -15.14 2.10 -31.26
C PHE A 559 -14.07 1.10 -30.82
N SER A 560 -14.24 -0.19 -31.12
CA SER A 560 -13.24 -1.24 -30.88
C SER A 560 -12.66 -1.27 -29.45
N GLY A 561 -13.50 -0.99 -28.43
CA GLY A 561 -13.07 -0.92 -27.03
C GLY A 561 -12.37 0.38 -26.62
N HIS A 562 -12.33 1.37 -27.51
CA HIS A 562 -11.82 2.73 -27.29
C HIS A 562 -12.95 3.74 -27.40
N ILE A 563 -12.65 4.98 -27.02
CA ILE A 563 -13.54 6.12 -27.20
C ILE A 563 -12.82 7.21 -27.99
N ILE A 564 -13.44 7.56 -29.11
CA ILE A 564 -13.03 8.63 -29.99
C ILE A 564 -13.69 9.92 -29.47
N THR A 565 -12.88 10.87 -29.04
CA THR A 565 -13.33 12.16 -28.50
C THR A 565 -12.97 13.27 -29.46
N LEU A 566 -13.98 13.96 -30.00
CA LEU A 566 -13.77 15.16 -30.80
C LEU A 566 -13.72 16.40 -29.91
N LEU A 567 -12.64 17.16 -30.01
CA LEU A 567 -12.41 18.40 -29.29
C LEU A 567 -12.35 19.60 -30.24
N LYS A 568 -12.85 20.74 -29.77
CA LYS A 568 -12.83 22.03 -30.47
C LYS A 568 -12.40 23.16 -29.56
N LYS A 569 -11.62 24.11 -30.09
CA LYS A 569 -11.20 25.32 -29.37
C LYS A 569 -12.10 26.51 -29.75
N ASP A 570 -12.85 27.07 -28.79
CA ASP A 570 -13.84 28.13 -29.06
C ASP A 570 -13.21 29.52 -29.29
N ASN A 571 -12.08 29.81 -28.66
CA ASN A 571 -11.31 31.04 -28.83
C ASN A 571 -10.04 30.81 -29.67
N TYR A 572 -10.16 30.12 -30.81
CA TYR A 572 -9.04 29.93 -31.73
C TYR A 572 -8.70 31.26 -32.42
N ILE A 573 -7.70 31.97 -31.91
CA ILE A 573 -7.02 33.04 -32.64
C ILE A 573 -5.94 32.35 -33.48
N GLU A 574 -6.04 32.47 -34.80
CA GLU A 574 -4.95 32.11 -35.72
C GLU A 574 -3.68 32.87 -35.28
N HIS A 575 -2.81 32.20 -34.54
CA HIS A 575 -1.51 32.74 -34.19
C HIS A 575 -0.60 32.68 -35.43
N LYS A 576 -0.79 33.64 -36.34
CA LYS A 576 0.36 34.19 -37.06
C LYS A 576 1.30 34.75 -36.00
N LEU A 577 2.51 34.19 -35.91
CA LEU A 577 3.63 34.73 -35.14
C LEU A 577 3.58 36.26 -35.11
N PRO A 578 3.26 36.90 -33.97
CA PRO A 578 3.45 38.32 -33.84
C PRO A 578 4.86 38.53 -33.30
N LEU A 579 5.78 38.80 -34.22
CA LEU A 579 6.84 39.77 -33.96
C LEU A 579 6.16 41.13 -33.76
N SER A 580 5.87 41.52 -32.52
CA SER A 580 5.98 42.91 -32.07
C SER A 580 5.65 43.14 -30.58
N ILE A 581 6.68 43.61 -29.87
CA ILE A 581 6.69 44.80 -29.01
C ILE A 581 5.53 44.93 -27.99
N ASN A 582 5.72 44.36 -26.80
CA ASN A 582 5.15 44.92 -25.55
C ASN A 582 6.24 45.74 -24.84
N ALA A 583 6.35 47.03 -25.21
CA ALA A 583 7.34 47.97 -24.66
C ALA A 583 6.81 48.83 -23.50
N CYS A 584 5.79 48.40 -22.75
CA CYS A 584 5.23 49.23 -21.67
C CYS A 584 5.10 48.59 -20.27
N ARG A 585 5.74 47.44 -19.99
CA ARG A 585 5.75 46.85 -18.62
C ARG A 585 7.11 46.28 -18.15
N LYS A 586 8.23 46.66 -18.78
CA LYS A 586 9.57 46.04 -18.58
C LYS A 586 10.25 46.27 -17.22
N ASN A 587 9.73 47.12 -16.34
CA ASN A 587 10.46 47.56 -15.13
C ASN A 587 9.83 47.14 -13.78
N SER A 588 8.72 46.40 -13.77
CA SER A 588 8.10 45.93 -12.51
C SER A 588 8.58 44.52 -12.17
N VAL A 589 9.09 44.31 -10.95
CA VAL A 589 9.50 42.99 -10.44
C VAL A 589 8.24 42.23 -9.99
N ARG A 590 7.85 41.17 -10.72
CA ARG A 590 6.61 40.39 -10.47
C ARG A 590 6.83 38.90 -10.26
N LYS A 591 8.06 38.40 -10.48
CA LYS A 591 8.43 36.98 -10.42
C LYS A 591 9.44 36.72 -9.30
N VAL A 592 9.27 35.62 -8.57
CA VAL A 592 10.22 35.11 -7.57
C VAL A 592 10.73 33.73 -7.99
N VAL A 593 12.03 33.50 -7.86
CA VAL A 593 12.70 32.20 -8.08
C VAL A 593 13.22 31.67 -6.74
N LEU A 594 12.77 30.48 -6.37
CA LEU A 594 13.14 29.75 -5.15
C LEU A 594 13.92 28.47 -5.53
N PRO A 595 15.25 28.47 -5.52
CA PRO A 595 16.06 27.29 -5.80
C PRO A 595 16.10 26.32 -4.60
N ILE A 596 15.74 25.06 -4.86
CA ILE A 596 15.57 23.97 -3.86
C ILE A 596 16.35 22.70 -4.24
N ALA A 597 16.81 22.60 -5.49
CA ALA A 597 17.49 21.43 -6.05
C ALA A 597 18.84 21.04 -5.39
N GLY A 598 19.28 21.74 -4.34
CA GLY A 598 20.50 21.40 -3.61
C GLY A 598 20.37 20.09 -2.83
N LEU A 599 21.47 19.31 -2.76
CA LEU A 599 21.54 18.00 -2.07
C LEU A 599 21.34 18.07 -0.54
N GLY A 600 21.37 19.28 0.03
CA GLY A 600 21.13 19.50 1.45
C GLY A 600 22.10 18.78 2.39
N LEU A 601 23.36 18.58 1.98
CA LEU A 601 24.35 17.73 2.68
C LEU A 601 24.43 17.93 4.20
N ARG A 602 24.33 19.18 4.68
CA ARG A 602 24.36 19.57 6.10
C ARG A 602 23.17 19.04 6.93
N MET A 603 22.08 18.65 6.27
CA MET A 603 20.84 18.11 6.86
C MET A 603 20.65 16.62 6.55
N ARG A 604 21.70 15.89 6.16
CA ARG A 604 21.60 14.45 5.93
C ARG A 604 21.55 13.67 7.26
N PRO A 605 20.79 12.56 7.34
CA PRO A 605 20.03 11.94 6.23
C PRO A 605 18.65 12.56 5.97
N GLN A 606 18.17 13.48 6.80
CA GLN A 606 16.80 14.01 6.73
C GLN A 606 16.47 14.62 5.36
N SER A 607 17.40 15.37 4.77
CA SER A 607 17.22 16.01 3.45
C SER A 607 17.12 15.04 2.27
N VAL A 608 17.43 13.75 2.47
CA VAL A 608 17.23 12.69 1.45
C VAL A 608 15.77 12.25 1.43
N ILE A 609 15.09 12.29 2.58
CA ILE A 609 13.71 11.83 2.74
C ILE A 609 12.74 12.99 2.46
N LEU A 610 13.04 14.17 2.99
CA LEU A 610 12.18 15.34 2.89
C LEU A 610 13.03 16.58 2.54
N PRO A 611 12.77 17.27 1.42
CA PRO A 611 13.46 18.51 1.09
C PRO A 611 13.33 19.54 2.22
N LYS A 612 14.39 20.33 2.46
CA LYS A 612 14.45 21.25 3.61
C LYS A 612 13.25 22.19 3.71
N VAL A 613 12.74 22.65 2.57
CA VAL A 613 11.58 23.56 2.51
C VAL A 613 10.30 22.95 3.12
N PHE A 614 10.21 21.62 3.23
CA PHE A 614 9.08 20.93 3.84
C PHE A 614 9.29 20.63 5.33
N LEU A 615 10.42 21.04 5.90
CA LEU A 615 10.66 20.87 7.32
C LEU A 615 9.62 21.64 8.16
N PRO A 616 9.05 21.02 9.20
CA PRO A 616 7.96 21.59 9.97
C PRO A 616 8.43 22.68 10.95
N ILE A 617 7.89 23.88 10.82
CA ILE A 617 8.00 24.95 11.83
C ILE A 617 6.68 25.05 12.59
N VAL A 618 6.80 25.10 13.92
CA VAL A 618 5.66 25.28 14.80
C VAL A 618 5.49 26.77 15.10
N GLN A 619 4.29 27.29 14.88
CA GLN A 619 3.90 28.65 15.27
C GLN A 619 2.85 28.60 16.39
N SER A 620 3.00 29.47 17.40
CA SER A 620 1.94 29.74 18.38
C SER A 620 1.12 30.94 17.92
N ASN A 621 -0.15 30.73 17.57
CA ASN A 621 -1.07 31.84 17.31
C ASN A 621 -2.19 31.81 18.35
N SER A 622 -2.13 32.82 19.25
CA SER A 622 -3.15 33.31 20.19
C SER A 622 -4.02 32.35 21.02
N LEU A 623 -3.95 31.02 20.86
CA LEU A 623 -4.55 29.93 21.68
C LEU A 623 -4.28 28.52 21.10
N THR A 624 -3.77 28.39 19.86
CA THR A 624 -3.49 27.09 19.22
C THR A 624 -2.10 27.02 18.60
N TRP A 625 -1.45 25.85 18.70
CA TRP A 625 -0.22 25.55 17.99
C TRP A 625 -0.53 25.03 16.59
N GLN A 626 0.13 25.57 15.58
CA GLN A 626 0.05 25.09 14.21
C GLN A 626 1.43 24.67 13.74
N CYS A 627 1.52 23.46 13.18
CA CYS A 627 2.72 22.94 12.57
C CYS A 627 2.57 23.10 11.06
N ARG A 628 3.48 23.85 10.43
CA ARG A 628 3.42 24.17 9.00
C ARG A 628 4.80 23.99 8.37
N PRO A 629 4.91 23.52 7.13
CA PRO A 629 6.19 23.43 6.45
C PRO A 629 6.75 24.83 6.16
N VAL A 630 8.08 24.95 6.10
CA VAL A 630 8.78 26.21 5.82
C VAL A 630 8.30 26.85 4.51
N VAL A 631 7.95 26.05 3.51
CA VAL A 631 7.46 26.53 2.22
C VAL A 631 6.21 27.39 2.34
N ASP A 632 5.30 27.07 3.27
CA ASP A 632 4.11 27.88 3.52
C ASP A 632 4.50 29.26 4.04
N LEU A 633 5.43 29.30 5.01
CA LEU A 633 5.90 30.54 5.62
C LEU A 633 6.69 31.41 4.63
N LEU A 634 7.42 30.79 3.71
CA LEU A 634 8.09 31.49 2.60
C LEU A 634 7.05 32.11 1.67
N LEU A 635 6.05 31.34 1.25
CA LEU A 635 5.01 31.83 0.34
C LEU A 635 4.16 32.92 0.98
N GLU A 636 3.92 32.88 2.28
CA GLU A 636 3.28 33.98 3.01
C GLU A 636 4.09 35.27 2.92
N GLN A 637 5.42 35.20 3.09
CA GLN A 637 6.29 36.37 2.95
C GLN A 637 6.30 36.91 1.50
N VAL A 638 6.22 36.02 0.51
CA VAL A 638 6.15 36.38 -0.91
C VAL A 638 4.83 37.04 -1.28
N PHE A 639 3.70 36.46 -0.87
CA PHE A 639 2.35 36.96 -1.17
C PHE A 639 1.81 37.95 -0.13
N THR A 640 2.66 38.45 0.76
CA THR A 640 2.29 39.51 1.71
C THR A 640 1.84 40.77 0.96
N LYS A 641 0.79 41.42 1.44
CA LYS A 641 0.25 42.65 0.84
C LYS A 641 1.35 43.70 0.69
N GLY A 642 1.55 44.17 -0.55
CA GLY A 642 2.51 45.23 -0.89
C GLY A 642 3.80 44.76 -1.57
N THR A 643 3.97 43.47 -1.85
CA THR A 643 5.07 42.94 -2.68
C THR A 643 4.78 42.99 -4.19
N ASP A 644 3.50 42.95 -4.60
CA ASP A 644 3.07 42.88 -6.01
C ASP A 644 3.67 41.70 -6.81
N ILE A 645 4.11 40.64 -6.11
CA ILE A 645 4.56 39.40 -6.76
C ILE A 645 3.35 38.62 -7.26
N GLU A 646 3.40 38.26 -8.54
CA GLU A 646 2.33 37.54 -9.23
C GLU A 646 2.65 36.05 -9.38
N GLN A 647 3.93 35.70 -9.51
CA GLN A 647 4.38 34.37 -9.91
C GLN A 647 5.57 33.88 -9.08
N VAL A 648 5.53 32.60 -8.70
CA VAL A 648 6.62 31.92 -7.97
C VAL A 648 7.09 30.71 -8.77
N LEU A 649 8.39 30.66 -9.03
CA LEU A 649 9.06 29.56 -9.68
C LEU A 649 9.97 28.82 -8.70
N PHE A 650 9.71 27.54 -8.50
CA PHE A 650 10.60 26.66 -7.76
C PHE A 650 11.58 25.96 -8.69
N VAL A 651 12.88 25.98 -8.38
CA VAL A 651 13.89 25.18 -9.09
C VAL A 651 14.22 23.95 -8.27
N ILE A 652 13.68 22.81 -8.65
CA ILE A 652 13.73 21.58 -7.86
C ILE A 652 14.57 20.49 -8.53
N ALA A 653 15.04 19.52 -7.76
CA ALA A 653 15.67 18.32 -8.32
C ALA A 653 14.59 17.38 -8.90
N PRO A 654 14.90 16.53 -9.90
CA PRO A 654 13.92 15.61 -10.49
C PRO A 654 13.19 14.73 -9.46
N GLU A 655 13.89 14.29 -8.41
CA GLU A 655 13.35 13.43 -7.36
C GLU A 655 12.36 14.14 -6.44
N GLN A 656 12.33 15.48 -6.47
CA GLN A 656 11.44 16.30 -5.64
C GLN A 656 10.09 16.57 -6.33
N LEU A 657 9.96 16.32 -7.63
CA LEU A 657 8.80 16.74 -8.43
C LEU A 657 7.47 16.20 -7.89
N ASP A 658 7.39 14.89 -7.62
CA ASP A 658 6.17 14.24 -7.14
C ASP A 658 5.68 14.83 -5.81
N LEU A 659 6.62 15.13 -4.89
CA LEU A 659 6.32 15.76 -3.60
C LEU A 659 5.79 17.19 -3.78
N PHE A 660 6.43 17.99 -4.65
CA PHE A 660 5.98 19.36 -4.90
C PHE A 660 4.61 19.38 -5.60
N GLN A 661 4.40 18.55 -6.63
CA GLN A 661 3.11 18.47 -7.33
C GLN A 661 1.98 18.03 -6.40
N SER A 662 2.20 16.98 -5.61
CA SER A 662 1.20 16.50 -4.66
C SER A 662 0.87 17.56 -3.62
N TYR A 663 1.88 18.20 -3.02
CA TYR A 663 1.67 19.24 -2.01
C TYR A 663 0.91 20.46 -2.56
N PHE A 664 1.30 20.94 -3.74
CA PHE A 664 0.75 22.17 -4.30
C PHE A 664 -0.53 22.00 -5.12
N SER A 665 -0.91 20.77 -5.46
CA SER A 665 -2.15 20.46 -6.20
C SER A 665 -3.43 21.07 -5.58
N SER A 666 -3.44 21.25 -4.25
CA SER A 666 -4.55 21.80 -3.48
C SER A 666 -4.25 23.17 -2.86
N TYR A 667 -3.12 23.78 -3.20
CA TYR A 667 -2.68 25.03 -2.57
C TYR A 667 -3.52 26.23 -3.05
N PRO A 668 -3.86 27.20 -2.19
CA PRO A 668 -4.79 28.29 -2.54
C PRO A 668 -4.30 29.22 -3.66
N HIS A 669 -2.98 29.34 -3.83
CA HIS A 669 -2.36 30.21 -4.82
C HIS A 669 -2.10 29.46 -6.13
N LYS A 670 -2.68 29.94 -7.24
CA LYS A 670 -2.65 29.27 -8.55
C LYS A 670 -1.42 29.57 -9.42
N ASN A 671 -0.52 30.46 -8.99
CA ASN A 671 0.61 30.94 -9.80
C ASN A 671 1.95 30.42 -9.26
N ILE A 672 2.04 29.11 -9.06
CA ILE A 672 3.24 28.43 -8.60
C ILE A 672 3.66 27.44 -9.68
N ASP A 673 4.87 27.63 -10.21
CA ASP A 673 5.48 26.80 -11.25
C ASP A 673 6.76 26.14 -10.73
N TYR A 674 7.19 25.07 -11.41
CA TYR A 674 8.42 24.34 -11.07
C TYR A 674 9.22 24.04 -12.32
N ILE A 675 10.55 24.15 -12.22
CA ILE A 675 11.50 23.70 -13.25
C ILE A 675 12.54 22.78 -12.64
N LEU A 676 13.04 21.84 -13.46
CA LEU A 676 13.94 20.80 -13.01
C LEU A 676 15.41 21.18 -13.23
N GLN A 677 16.21 21.11 -12.17
CA GLN A 677 17.66 21.11 -12.27
C GLN A 677 18.16 19.66 -12.38
N GLN A 678 18.48 19.21 -13.60
CA GLN A 678 18.83 17.80 -13.89
C GLN A 678 20.03 17.26 -13.10
N SER A 679 20.96 18.14 -12.68
CA SER A 679 22.10 17.77 -11.87
C SER A 679 22.49 18.92 -10.93
N PRO A 680 22.94 18.63 -9.69
CA PRO A 680 23.21 19.64 -8.66
C PRO A 680 24.53 20.36 -8.91
N LYS A 681 24.63 21.12 -10.01
CA LYS A 681 25.82 21.85 -10.45
C LYS A 681 25.98 23.22 -9.79
N GLY A 682 25.51 23.37 -8.55
CA GLY A 682 25.57 24.62 -7.80
C GLY A 682 24.36 25.54 -7.95
N PHE A 683 24.37 26.58 -7.11
CA PHE A 683 23.28 27.54 -6.95
C PHE A 683 23.07 28.43 -8.19
N GLY A 684 24.15 28.92 -8.80
CA GLY A 684 24.09 29.69 -10.04
C GLY A 684 23.52 28.87 -11.20
N HIS A 685 23.81 27.57 -11.26
CA HIS A 685 23.20 26.68 -12.27
C HIS A 685 21.70 26.50 -12.05
N ALA A 686 21.23 26.50 -10.79
CA ALA A 686 19.80 26.45 -10.50
C ALA A 686 19.09 27.72 -10.99
N ILE A 687 19.68 28.89 -10.75
CA ILE A 687 19.16 30.16 -11.28
C ILE A 687 19.17 30.14 -12.81
N LEU A 688 20.23 29.65 -13.46
CA LEU A 688 20.32 29.59 -14.92
C LEU A 688 19.17 28.80 -15.57
N GLN A 689 18.61 27.78 -14.89
CA GLN A 689 17.46 27.04 -15.43
C GLN A 689 16.20 27.90 -15.57
N ALA A 690 16.09 29.01 -14.84
CA ALA A 690 14.92 29.89 -14.81
C ALA A 690 14.84 30.87 -16.00
N GLU A 691 15.85 30.92 -16.87
CA GLU A 691 15.95 31.95 -17.92
C GLU A 691 14.71 32.05 -18.81
N SER A 692 14.23 30.90 -19.32
CA SER A 692 13.05 30.86 -20.20
C SER A 692 11.77 31.29 -19.50
N TYR A 693 11.67 31.07 -18.19
CA TYR A 693 10.52 31.46 -17.39
C TYR A 693 10.50 32.97 -17.07
N ILE A 694 11.67 33.55 -16.83
CA ILE A 694 11.80 34.97 -16.48
C ILE A 694 11.45 35.88 -17.66
N ASP A 695 11.73 35.47 -18.90
CA ASP A 695 11.38 36.20 -20.12
C ASP A 695 11.86 37.66 -20.14
N ASN A 696 13.16 37.86 -19.87
CA ASN A 696 13.83 39.17 -19.88
C ASN A 696 13.29 40.24 -18.90
N GLU A 697 12.54 39.85 -17.85
CA GLU A 697 12.12 40.75 -16.77
C GLU A 697 13.08 40.72 -15.57
N PRO A 698 13.17 41.79 -14.74
CA PRO A 698 13.84 41.71 -13.45
C PRO A 698 13.03 40.83 -12.48
N PHE A 699 13.72 40.04 -11.66
CA PHE A 699 13.09 39.02 -10.80
C PHE A 699 13.78 38.93 -9.45
N VAL A 700 13.06 38.39 -8.46
CA VAL A 700 13.61 38.11 -7.13
C VAL A 700 14.20 36.71 -7.10
N VAL A 701 15.39 36.55 -6.55
CA VAL A 701 15.92 35.28 -6.08
C VAL A 701 15.82 35.28 -4.56
N MET A 702 15.20 34.25 -3.99
CA MET A 702 15.04 34.08 -2.55
C MET A 702 15.57 32.71 -2.13
N LEU A 703 16.40 32.64 -1.09
CA LEU A 703 16.89 31.37 -0.57
C LEU A 703 15.73 30.59 0.09
N SER A 704 15.58 29.33 -0.31
CA SER A 704 14.50 28.45 0.15
C SER A 704 14.72 27.86 1.54
N ASP A 705 15.90 28.05 2.12
CA ASP A 705 16.27 27.63 3.48
C ASP A 705 16.36 28.81 4.46
N HIS A 706 15.87 30.00 4.10
CA HIS A 706 15.90 31.18 4.95
C HIS A 706 14.51 31.78 5.17
N LEU A 707 14.12 31.94 6.43
CA LEU A 707 12.93 32.69 6.84
C LEU A 707 13.34 34.08 7.32
N TYR A 708 12.50 35.09 7.07
CA TYR A 708 12.80 36.48 7.42
C TYR A 708 11.76 37.02 8.38
N GLN A 709 12.23 37.72 9.40
CA GLN A 709 11.39 38.38 10.37
C GLN A 709 11.75 39.85 10.43
N SER A 710 10.79 40.71 10.08
CA SER A 710 11.01 42.15 10.13
C SER A 710 10.79 42.70 11.54
N ASN A 711 11.57 43.73 11.89
CA ASN A 711 11.34 44.53 13.11
C ASN A 711 10.28 45.63 12.92
N ASN A 712 9.73 45.77 11.71
CA ASN A 712 8.73 46.80 11.39
C ASN A 712 7.55 46.19 10.61
N ASN A 713 6.59 47.05 10.21
CA ASN A 713 5.34 46.63 9.56
C ASN A 713 5.51 46.22 8.08
N GLN A 714 6.70 46.36 7.50
CA GLN A 714 7.01 45.97 6.12
C GLN A 714 7.86 44.70 6.12
N SER A 715 7.44 43.67 5.38
CA SER A 715 8.26 42.47 5.25
C SER A 715 9.63 42.79 4.64
N CYS A 716 10.66 42.00 4.94
CA CYS A 716 12.01 42.22 4.40
C CYS A 716 12.03 42.27 2.86
N LEU A 717 11.20 41.43 2.21
CA LEU A 717 11.02 41.47 0.75
C LEU A 717 10.38 42.79 0.28
N GLN A 718 9.37 43.29 1.00
CA GLN A 718 8.74 44.56 0.69
C GLN A 718 9.69 45.75 0.84
N GLN A 719 10.55 45.75 1.87
CA GLN A 719 11.60 46.76 2.04
C GLN A 719 12.54 46.79 0.82
N LEU A 720 13.00 45.63 0.37
CA LEU A 720 13.88 45.49 -0.81
C LEU A 720 13.21 45.98 -2.10
N LEU A 721 11.96 45.58 -2.33
CA LEU A 721 11.19 46.00 -3.51
C LEU A 721 10.92 47.51 -3.53
N ASN A 722 10.60 48.10 -2.38
CA ASN A 722 10.40 49.54 -2.25
C ASN A 722 11.70 50.31 -2.55
N ALA A 723 12.83 49.85 -2.01
CA ALA A 723 14.14 50.44 -2.29
C ALA A 723 14.50 50.36 -3.78
N TYR A 724 14.20 49.24 -4.45
CA TYR A 724 14.41 49.11 -5.89
C TYR A 724 13.56 50.09 -6.69
N ARG A 725 12.25 50.17 -6.41
CA ARG A 725 11.30 51.08 -7.10
C ARG A 725 11.70 52.55 -6.97
N GLN A 726 12.20 52.97 -5.80
CA GLN A 726 12.62 54.34 -5.55
C GLN A 726 13.89 54.74 -6.33
N ASN A 727 14.73 53.77 -6.71
CA ASN A 727 16.04 54.03 -7.28
C ASN A 727 16.17 53.62 -8.76
N ILE A 728 15.17 52.94 -9.34
CA ILE A 728 15.20 52.45 -10.73
C ILE A 728 15.27 53.56 -11.80
N SER A 729 14.94 54.82 -11.44
CA SER A 729 15.12 55.98 -12.32
C SER A 729 16.59 56.31 -12.60
N ASN A 730 17.52 55.77 -11.80
CA ASN A 730 18.95 55.86 -12.03
C ASN A 730 19.36 54.73 -13.00
N GLN A 731 19.57 55.08 -14.28
CA GLN A 731 19.77 54.13 -15.39
C GLN A 731 20.94 53.15 -15.21
N SER A 732 21.84 53.40 -14.26
CA SER A 732 22.95 52.49 -13.93
C SER A 732 22.54 51.28 -13.09
N ILE A 733 21.42 51.34 -12.37
CA ILE A 733 21.03 50.32 -11.38
C ILE A 733 20.17 49.25 -12.05
N MET A 734 20.67 48.02 -12.08
CA MET A 734 19.94 46.89 -12.66
C MET A 734 19.64 45.77 -11.66
N GLY A 735 20.40 45.65 -10.57
CA GLY A 735 20.15 44.70 -9.48
C GLY A 735 20.33 45.29 -8.08
N LEU A 736 19.67 44.69 -7.08
CA LEU A 736 19.71 45.10 -5.68
C LEU A 736 19.75 43.87 -4.75
N THR A 737 20.78 43.74 -3.93
CA THR A 737 20.91 42.64 -2.95
C THR A 737 20.47 43.10 -1.56
N GLY A 738 19.71 42.26 -0.85
CA GLY A 738 19.34 42.49 0.55
C GLY A 738 20.52 42.24 1.48
N ILE A 739 20.72 43.12 2.46
CA ILE A 739 21.89 43.12 3.34
C ILE A 739 21.44 43.13 4.79
N MET A 740 22.11 42.31 5.59
CA MET A 740 21.96 42.21 7.03
C MET A 740 23.35 42.23 7.69
N THR A 741 23.41 41.96 8.99
CA THR A 741 24.67 41.85 9.71
C THR A 741 24.86 40.46 10.31
N CYS A 742 26.08 39.93 10.26
CA CYS A 742 26.44 38.67 10.89
C CYS A 742 27.60 38.82 11.88
N THR A 743 27.70 37.86 12.78
CA THR A 743 28.79 37.72 13.74
C THR A 743 30.04 37.09 13.09
N LEU A 744 31.16 37.09 13.81
CA LEU A 744 32.41 36.48 13.36
C LEU A 744 32.28 34.96 13.13
N GLU A 745 31.40 34.30 13.87
CA GLU A 745 31.17 32.84 13.79
C GLU A 745 30.40 32.45 12.52
N GLU A 746 29.64 33.39 11.94
CA GLU A 746 28.75 33.18 10.80
C GLU A 746 29.41 33.54 9.45
N VAL A 747 30.60 34.16 9.45
CA VAL A 747 31.25 34.67 8.23
C VAL A 747 31.52 33.59 7.18
N SER A 748 31.81 32.36 7.60
CA SER A 748 32.06 31.24 6.69
C SER A 748 30.77 30.55 6.20
N GLU A 749 29.61 31.04 6.62
CA GLU A 749 28.30 30.50 6.24
C GLU A 749 27.56 31.38 5.24
N THR A 750 27.98 32.64 5.05
CA THR A 750 27.29 33.64 4.23
C THR A 750 28.26 34.46 3.38
N GLY A 751 27.75 35.13 2.34
CA GLY A 751 28.53 36.11 1.57
C GLY A 751 28.72 37.41 2.34
N LEU A 752 29.95 37.92 2.41
CA LEU A 752 30.31 39.19 3.03
C LEU A 752 30.42 40.31 1.99
N LEU A 753 30.11 41.53 2.43
CA LEU A 753 30.06 42.73 1.59
C LEU A 753 30.85 43.89 2.22
N GLN A 754 31.39 44.77 1.38
CA GLN A 754 32.00 46.04 1.78
C GLN A 754 31.27 47.21 1.12
N SER A 755 31.18 48.33 1.84
CA SER A 755 30.70 49.61 1.31
C SER A 755 31.54 50.75 1.87
N ASN A 756 31.60 51.87 1.14
CA ASN A 756 32.39 53.07 1.49
C ASN A 756 31.57 54.17 2.21
N ILE A 757 30.28 53.95 2.51
CA ILE A 757 29.38 55.00 3.03
C ILE A 757 29.20 54.90 4.56
N ASN A 758 29.17 56.05 5.24
CA ASN A 758 28.81 56.18 6.65
C ASN A 758 27.30 55.88 6.85
N MET A 759 26.98 54.79 7.53
CA MET A 759 25.66 54.12 7.61
C MET A 759 24.52 54.91 8.29
N LYS A 760 24.68 56.22 8.54
CA LYS A 760 23.72 56.99 9.32
C LYS A 760 22.47 57.46 8.55
N ASP A 761 22.50 57.49 7.21
CA ASP A 761 21.46 58.21 6.44
C ASP A 761 20.88 57.50 5.20
N LYS A 762 21.27 56.26 4.86
CA LYS A 762 20.78 55.60 3.63
C LYS A 762 20.55 54.11 3.76
N GLN A 763 19.31 53.67 3.50
CA GLN A 763 18.93 52.25 3.32
C GLN A 763 19.55 51.61 2.06
N PHE A 764 20.10 52.41 1.15
CA PHE A 764 20.65 52.01 -0.14
C PHE A 764 22.12 52.44 -0.27
N PHE A 765 23.00 51.55 -0.74
CA PHE A 765 24.43 51.86 -0.87
C PHE A 765 25.12 51.07 -2.00
N GLU A 766 26.22 51.64 -2.48
CA GLU A 766 27.12 50.98 -3.43
C GLU A 766 27.93 49.88 -2.74
N ILE A 767 28.07 48.74 -3.41
CA ILE A 767 28.85 47.60 -2.94
C ILE A 767 30.22 47.67 -3.58
N THR A 768 31.25 47.90 -2.76
CA THR A 768 32.62 48.08 -3.23
C THR A 768 33.37 46.77 -3.33
N ASP A 769 33.00 45.79 -2.50
CA ASP A 769 33.54 44.44 -2.55
C ASP A 769 32.56 43.40 -2.05
N MET A 770 32.75 42.15 -2.49
CA MET A 770 31.88 41.03 -2.17
C MET A 770 32.60 39.69 -2.33
N ILE A 771 32.61 38.88 -1.25
CA ILE A 771 33.24 37.54 -1.21
C ILE A 771 32.25 36.52 -0.64
N GLU A 772 32.08 35.38 -1.32
CA GLU A 772 31.28 34.25 -0.82
C GLU A 772 32.04 33.49 0.26
N LYS A 773 31.44 33.32 1.44
CA LYS A 773 31.90 32.43 2.53
C LYS A 773 33.41 32.50 2.80
N PRO A 774 33.97 33.69 3.07
CA PRO A 774 35.38 33.82 3.38
C PRO A 774 35.74 33.05 4.66
N SER A 775 37.02 32.68 4.79
CA SER A 775 37.56 32.26 6.08
C SER A 775 37.53 33.44 7.05
N ILE A 776 37.51 33.14 8.36
CA ILE A 776 37.58 34.16 9.43
C ILE A 776 38.78 35.09 9.23
N GLU A 777 39.93 34.56 8.80
CA GLU A 777 41.14 35.34 8.53
C GLU A 777 40.95 36.32 7.36
N ILE A 778 40.39 35.85 6.23
CA ILE A 778 40.09 36.71 5.08
C ILE A 778 39.08 37.78 5.49
N ALA A 779 38.04 37.42 6.25
CA ALA A 779 37.04 38.37 6.74
C ALA A 779 37.68 39.50 7.56
N LEU A 780 38.55 39.15 8.52
CA LEU A 780 39.20 40.13 9.41
C LEU A 780 40.22 41.02 8.71
N ASN A 781 40.93 40.50 7.71
CA ASN A 781 42.01 41.22 7.01
C ASN A 781 41.48 42.07 5.85
N HIS A 782 40.40 41.64 5.19
CA HIS A 782 39.92 42.23 3.93
C HIS A 782 38.73 43.17 4.12
N PHE A 783 37.86 42.91 5.09
CA PHE A 783 36.65 43.71 5.30
C PHE A 783 36.84 44.66 6.49
N GLN A 784 36.74 45.96 6.21
CA GLN A 784 36.88 47.02 7.22
C GLN A 784 35.56 47.33 7.94
N SER A 785 34.42 46.90 7.40
CA SER A 785 33.08 47.19 7.92
C SER A 785 32.79 46.48 9.26
N ARG A 786 33.35 47.00 10.36
CA ARG A 786 32.92 46.65 11.74
C ARG A 786 31.78 47.58 12.15
N ILE A 787 30.60 47.35 11.60
CA ILE A 787 29.40 48.11 11.96
C ILE A 787 28.87 47.56 13.30
N PHE A 788 28.35 48.44 14.16
CA PHE A 788 27.67 48.17 15.45
C PHE A 788 27.99 46.82 16.12
N ASN A 789 28.76 46.84 17.21
CA ASN A 789 29.10 45.67 18.03
C ASN A 789 29.91 44.57 17.31
N ASN A 790 30.94 44.92 16.52
CA ASN A 790 31.83 43.96 15.84
C ASN A 790 31.10 42.99 14.87
N ARG A 791 30.10 43.48 14.13
CA ARG A 791 29.38 42.68 13.13
C ARG A 791 29.82 43.07 11.71
N PHE A 792 29.76 42.10 10.79
CA PHE A 792 30.08 42.26 9.36
C PHE A 792 28.80 42.45 8.54
N LEU A 793 28.88 43.15 7.41
CA LEU A 793 27.79 43.17 6.43
C LEU A 793 27.76 41.85 5.68
N CYS A 794 26.60 41.23 5.64
CA CYS A 794 26.38 39.98 4.94
C CYS A 794 25.11 40.02 4.09
N GLN A 795 25.06 39.15 3.10
CA GLN A 795 23.87 39.02 2.26
C GLN A 795 22.75 38.31 2.97
N ALA A 796 21.55 38.86 2.84
CA ALA A 796 20.33 38.31 3.39
C ALA A 796 19.85 37.08 2.59
N GLY A 797 20.26 36.88 1.35
CA GLY A 797 19.75 35.79 0.50
C GLY A 797 18.39 36.09 -0.14
N ILE A 798 18.03 37.37 -0.20
CA ILE A 798 16.94 37.89 -1.04
C ILE A 798 17.52 38.98 -1.95
N ASP A 799 17.48 38.74 -3.25
CA ASP A 799 18.16 39.55 -4.26
C ASP A 799 17.20 39.87 -5.42
N ILE A 800 17.18 41.12 -5.89
CA ILE A 800 16.53 41.50 -7.16
C ILE A 800 17.62 41.51 -8.23
N LEU A 801 17.47 40.65 -9.25
CA LEU A 801 18.45 40.47 -10.30
C LEU A 801 17.88 40.86 -11.68
N PRO A 802 18.69 41.48 -12.55
CA PRO A 802 18.32 41.72 -13.93
C PRO A 802 18.46 40.43 -14.77
N SER A 803 17.73 40.34 -15.88
CA SER A 803 17.87 39.21 -16.82
C SER A 803 19.29 39.05 -17.39
N THR A 804 20.09 40.12 -17.41
CA THR A 804 21.50 40.07 -17.81
C THR A 804 22.36 39.15 -16.94
N ILE A 805 21.89 38.76 -15.74
CA ILE A 805 22.56 37.77 -14.89
C ILE A 805 22.71 36.41 -15.60
N PHE A 806 21.75 36.02 -16.46
CA PHE A 806 21.82 34.74 -17.19
C PHE A 806 22.99 34.72 -18.16
N TYR A 807 23.28 35.84 -18.82
CA TYR A 807 24.45 36.00 -19.66
C TYR A 807 25.75 35.87 -18.83
N GLN A 808 25.81 36.52 -17.66
CA GLN A 808 26.97 36.42 -16.77
C GLN A 808 27.20 34.98 -16.29
N LEU A 809 26.13 34.26 -15.94
CA LEU A 809 26.18 32.86 -15.53
C LEU A 809 26.68 31.95 -16.65
N ARG A 810 26.24 32.14 -17.91
CA ARG A 810 26.75 31.38 -19.06
C ARG A 810 28.22 31.61 -19.33
N GLN A 811 28.66 32.87 -19.30
CA GLN A 811 30.07 33.22 -19.48
C GLN A 811 30.93 32.56 -18.40
N TYR A 812 30.48 32.59 -17.15
CA TYR A 812 31.19 31.95 -16.06
C TYR A 812 31.19 30.41 -16.19
N GLU A 813 30.06 29.81 -16.55
CA GLU A 813 29.98 28.36 -16.80
C GLU A 813 30.91 27.92 -17.93
N GLN A 814 31.02 28.70 -19.01
CA GLN A 814 31.95 28.44 -20.10
C GLN A 814 33.40 28.53 -19.64
N LYS A 815 33.76 29.57 -18.87
CA LYS A 815 35.10 29.72 -18.30
C LYS A 815 35.50 28.52 -17.43
N LEU A 816 34.61 28.03 -16.57
CA LEU A 816 34.86 26.86 -15.72
C LEU A 816 35.07 25.58 -16.55
N LYS A 817 34.33 25.43 -17.66
CA LYS A 817 34.52 24.32 -18.62
C LYS A 817 35.87 24.39 -19.32
N GLU A 818 36.32 25.58 -19.72
CA GLU A 818 37.61 25.81 -20.37
C GLU A 818 38.79 25.57 -19.41
N GLU A 819 38.66 25.96 -18.15
CA GLU A 819 39.68 25.77 -17.11
C GLU A 819 39.70 24.34 -16.52
N ASN A 820 38.79 23.47 -16.96
CA ASN A 820 38.62 22.09 -16.49
C ASN A 820 38.56 21.96 -14.96
N THR A 821 37.99 22.97 -14.30
CA THR A 821 37.84 22.98 -12.85
C THR A 821 36.52 22.30 -12.48
N ILE A 822 36.59 21.22 -11.71
CA ILE A 822 35.41 20.56 -11.13
C ILE A 822 34.84 21.52 -10.07
N SER A 823 33.92 22.40 -10.45
CA SER A 823 33.31 23.34 -9.51
C SER A 823 31.79 23.50 -9.72
N GLU A 824 31.11 23.79 -8.62
CA GLU A 824 29.73 24.25 -8.59
C GLU A 824 29.66 25.65 -9.22
N LEU A 825 28.68 25.90 -10.11
CA LEU A 825 28.45 27.23 -10.66
C LEU A 825 27.87 28.12 -9.56
N GLY A 826 28.66 29.05 -9.05
CA GLY A 826 28.24 30.03 -8.05
C GLY A 826 27.50 31.23 -8.67
N LEU A 827 26.47 31.74 -7.96
CA LEU A 827 25.80 32.99 -8.35
C LEU A 827 26.67 34.22 -8.04
N ARG A 828 27.52 34.12 -7.02
CA ARG A 828 28.31 35.24 -6.49
C ARG A 828 29.24 35.83 -7.53
N GLU A 829 29.89 34.97 -8.28
CA GLU A 829 30.86 35.33 -9.31
C GLU A 829 30.17 36.09 -10.45
N ALA A 830 28.97 35.65 -10.85
CA ALA A 830 28.14 36.38 -11.81
C ALA A 830 27.65 37.73 -11.27
N MET A 831 27.27 37.80 -9.99
CA MET A 831 26.89 39.06 -9.33
C MET A 831 28.08 40.03 -9.19
N ASN A 832 29.30 39.51 -9.01
CA ASN A 832 30.51 40.33 -8.93
C ASN A 832 30.80 41.09 -10.24
N ASN A 833 30.48 40.50 -11.40
CA ASN A 833 30.56 41.22 -12.68
C ASN A 833 29.53 42.36 -12.76
N LEU A 834 28.30 42.15 -12.27
CA LEU A 834 27.31 43.23 -12.20
C LEU A 834 27.79 44.36 -11.27
N ARG A 835 28.39 44.00 -10.14
CA ARG A 835 29.00 44.96 -9.19
C ARG A 835 30.11 45.77 -9.85
N GLN A 836 31.07 45.13 -10.52
CA GLN A 836 32.18 45.80 -11.20
C GLN A 836 31.71 46.79 -12.28
N ASN A 837 30.57 46.51 -12.90
CA ASN A 837 29.94 47.39 -13.89
C ASN A 837 29.06 48.50 -13.25
N GLY A 838 29.02 48.62 -11.92
CA GLY A 838 28.18 49.59 -11.21
C GLY A 838 26.69 49.27 -11.24
N GLN A 839 26.31 48.04 -11.59
CA GLN A 839 24.92 47.63 -11.84
C GLN A 839 24.25 46.98 -10.63
N LEU A 840 25.02 46.55 -9.64
CA LEU A 840 24.55 45.89 -8.41
C LEU A 840 24.79 46.78 -7.19
N HIS A 841 23.72 47.04 -6.44
CA HIS A 841 23.76 47.81 -5.19
C HIS A 841 23.19 47.01 -4.02
N GLY A 842 23.34 47.55 -2.81
CA GLY A 842 22.91 46.95 -1.56
C GLY A 842 21.77 47.68 -0.88
N CYS A 843 20.88 46.94 -0.22
CA CYS A 843 19.82 47.48 0.63
C CYS A 843 19.90 46.89 2.04
N LEU A 844 20.10 47.74 3.07
CA LEU A 844 20.08 47.27 4.47
C LEU A 844 18.64 47.00 4.89
N LEU A 845 18.37 45.76 5.27
CA LEU A 845 17.05 45.30 5.71
C LEU A 845 16.92 45.42 7.23
N ASP A 846 15.77 45.94 7.67
CA ASP A 846 15.42 46.01 9.09
C ASP A 846 14.64 44.75 9.50
N GLY A 847 15.40 43.75 9.93
CA GLY A 847 14.92 42.46 10.36
C GLY A 847 16.04 41.46 10.60
N GLU A 848 15.64 40.24 10.95
CA GLU A 848 16.52 39.10 11.15
C GLU A 848 16.23 38.00 10.13
N ARG A 849 17.24 37.15 9.92
CA ARG A 849 17.17 35.99 9.03
C ARG A 849 17.44 34.73 9.83
N TYR A 850 16.62 33.72 9.57
CA TYR A 850 16.63 32.43 10.25
C TYR A 850 16.92 31.31 9.23
N ASP A 851 18.04 30.61 9.40
CA ASP A 851 18.48 29.52 8.50
C ASP A 851 17.94 28.16 8.97
N ILE A 852 17.43 27.34 8.06
CA ILE A 852 17.03 25.94 8.30
C ILE A 852 17.99 24.94 7.64
N GLY A 853 19.09 25.46 7.10
CA GLY A 853 20.04 24.77 6.24
C GLY A 853 20.96 23.79 6.97
N ASN A 854 21.01 23.84 8.30
CA ASN A 854 21.74 22.91 9.18
C ASN A 854 20.98 22.70 10.52
N PRO A 855 21.27 21.62 11.28
CA PRO A 855 20.46 21.25 12.45
C PRO A 855 20.46 22.29 13.59
N LYS A 856 21.59 22.97 13.82
CA LYS A 856 21.73 23.97 14.89
C LYS A 856 20.91 25.22 14.58
N GLU A 857 20.98 25.70 13.35
CA GLU A 857 20.20 26.85 12.92
C GLU A 857 18.72 26.51 12.74
N TYR A 858 18.39 25.31 12.27
CA TYR A 858 17.01 24.85 12.23
C TYR A 858 16.37 24.83 13.63
N TYR A 859 17.11 24.40 14.66
CA TYR A 859 16.67 24.48 16.05
C TYR A 859 16.44 25.93 16.50
N ARG A 860 17.37 26.85 16.18
CA ARG A 860 17.23 28.29 16.49
C ARG A 860 15.99 28.89 15.82
N THR A 861 15.79 28.59 14.53
CA THR A 861 14.63 28.99 13.74
C THR A 861 13.32 28.45 14.34
N PHE A 862 13.29 27.16 14.67
CA PHE A 862 12.14 26.53 15.31
C PHE A 862 11.79 27.21 16.63
N HIS A 863 12.81 27.50 17.47
CA HIS A 863 12.60 28.15 18.75
C HIS A 863 12.08 29.59 18.60
N ALA A 864 12.63 30.38 17.67
CA ALA A 864 12.17 31.75 17.43
C ALA A 864 10.68 31.78 17.05
N PHE A 865 10.30 31.03 16.01
CA PHE A 865 8.93 31.02 15.48
C PHE A 865 7.91 30.35 16.42
N ALA A 866 8.33 29.40 17.26
CA ALA A 866 7.45 28.76 18.24
C ALA A 866 7.10 29.67 19.41
N PHE A 867 8.05 30.45 19.92
CA PHE A 867 7.93 31.11 21.23
C PHE A 867 7.82 32.63 21.20
N GLU A 868 8.14 33.32 20.09
CA GLU A 868 8.14 34.80 20.08
C GLU A 868 6.76 35.45 20.24
N LYS A 869 5.72 34.96 19.54
CA LYS A 869 4.37 35.52 19.71
C LYS A 869 3.86 35.35 21.14
N LYS A 870 4.20 34.24 21.79
CA LYS A 870 3.87 33.99 23.19
C LYS A 870 4.63 34.93 24.12
N ASN A 871 5.92 35.20 23.88
CA ASN A 871 6.71 36.12 24.70
C ASN A 871 6.27 37.58 24.55
N GLN A 872 5.91 38.05 23.36
CA GLN A 872 5.32 39.39 23.18
C GLN A 872 3.95 39.52 23.88
N LEU A 873 3.10 38.49 23.80
CA LEU A 873 1.80 38.46 24.50
C LEU A 873 1.93 38.28 26.02
N LEU A 874 2.95 37.55 26.51
CA LEU A 874 3.25 37.37 27.92
C LEU A 874 3.91 38.61 28.54
N GLN A 875 4.71 39.36 27.78
CA GLN A 875 5.27 40.64 28.22
C GLN A 875 4.21 41.73 28.31
N GLN A 876 3.21 41.74 27.40
CA GLN A 876 2.04 42.62 27.52
C GLN A 876 1.09 42.20 28.66
N ASN A 877 1.04 40.92 29.04
CA ASN A 877 0.24 40.38 30.14
C ASN A 877 1.06 40.03 31.38
N SER A 878 2.05 40.86 31.73
CA SER A 878 2.97 40.66 32.87
C SER A 878 2.31 40.66 34.26
N SER A 879 0.96 40.68 34.34
CA SER A 879 0.19 40.59 35.59
C SER A 879 -0.28 39.18 35.95
N ILE A 880 -0.01 38.15 35.14
CA ILE A 880 -0.49 36.78 35.41
C ILE A 880 0.69 35.81 35.55
N SER A 881 1.47 36.01 36.61
CA SER A 881 2.17 34.91 37.27
C SER A 881 1.18 34.11 38.13
N LYS A 882 0.15 33.50 37.52
CA LYS A 882 -0.79 32.65 38.27
C LYS A 882 -0.39 31.19 38.18
N ALA A 883 -0.15 30.64 39.37
CA ALA A 883 -0.04 29.23 39.65
C ALA A 883 -1.08 28.40 38.88
N TRP A 884 -0.61 27.24 38.44
CA TRP A 884 -1.34 26.10 37.90
C TRP A 884 -2.84 26.05 38.30
N PRO A 885 -3.80 26.00 37.34
CA PRO A 885 -5.25 26.08 37.61
C PRO A 885 -5.80 24.99 38.57
N LEU A 886 -5.12 23.86 38.72
CA LEU A 886 -5.59 22.77 39.61
C LEU A 886 -5.40 23.01 41.11
N VAL A 887 -4.60 23.99 41.53
CA VAL A 887 -4.46 24.27 42.99
C VAL A 887 -5.81 24.67 43.60
N GLN A 888 -6.72 25.25 42.80
CA GLN A 888 -8.07 25.61 43.24
C GLN A 888 -9.03 24.40 43.38
N HIS A 889 -8.66 23.22 42.87
CA HIS A 889 -9.51 22.02 42.83
C HIS A 889 -8.93 20.81 43.58
N ILE A 890 -7.79 20.96 44.28
CA ILE A 890 -7.13 19.91 45.06
C ILE A 890 -8.07 19.21 46.03
N ASP A 891 -8.96 19.95 46.70
CA ASP A 891 -9.93 19.38 47.65
C ASP A 891 -11.03 18.54 46.97
N LYS A 892 -11.31 18.76 45.68
CA LYS A 892 -12.23 17.94 44.90
C LYS A 892 -11.55 16.67 44.37
N LEU A 893 -10.30 16.76 43.92
CA LEU A 893 -9.50 15.58 43.54
C LEU A 893 -9.28 14.62 44.71
N ARG A 894 -9.18 15.14 45.94
CA ARG A 894 -9.13 14.32 47.17
C ARG A 894 -10.33 13.38 47.32
N LYS A 895 -11.52 13.73 46.82
CA LYS A 895 -12.72 12.88 46.90
C LYS A 895 -12.69 11.68 45.94
N LEU A 896 -11.84 11.72 44.92
CA LEU A 896 -11.65 10.63 43.95
C LEU A 896 -10.60 9.60 44.41
N PHE A 897 -9.88 9.89 45.50
CA PHE A 897 -9.03 8.91 46.17
C PHE A 897 -9.83 8.16 47.24
N SER A 898 -9.41 6.93 47.54
CA SER A 898 -10.08 6.15 48.59
C SER A 898 -10.00 6.88 49.93
N LEU A 899 -11.04 6.75 50.75
CA LEU A 899 -11.09 7.25 52.15
C LEU A 899 -10.03 6.60 53.06
N SER A 900 -9.30 5.60 52.56
CA SER A 900 -8.18 5.00 53.27
C SER A 900 -7.09 6.06 53.46
N LYS A 901 -6.50 6.16 54.67
CA LYS A 901 -5.40 7.10 54.98
C LYS A 901 -4.08 6.78 54.26
N LYS A 902 -4.13 6.07 53.12
CA LYS A 902 -2.96 5.65 52.34
C LYS A 902 -2.40 6.82 51.53
N PRO A 903 -1.06 6.94 51.43
CA PRO A 903 -0.42 8.03 50.71
C PRO A 903 -0.76 8.00 49.22
N VAL A 904 -0.94 9.19 48.64
CA VAL A 904 -1.07 9.42 47.21
C VAL A 904 0.29 9.86 46.69
N TYR A 905 0.78 9.18 45.65
CA TYR A 905 2.03 9.52 45.00
C TYR A 905 1.75 10.26 43.71
N SER A 906 2.45 11.34 43.47
CA SER A 906 2.27 12.16 42.27
C SER A 906 3.58 12.31 41.51
N ALA A 907 3.52 12.21 40.20
CA ALA A 907 4.62 12.59 39.34
C ALA A 907 4.09 13.28 38.07
N SER A 908 4.96 13.98 37.39
CA SER A 908 4.63 14.58 36.09
C SER A 908 5.73 14.40 35.07
N ALA A 909 5.33 14.35 33.82
CA ALA A 909 6.23 14.30 32.69
C ALA A 909 5.79 15.35 31.64
N PRO A 910 6.73 16.12 31.07
CA PRO A 910 6.38 17.01 29.98
C PRO A 910 5.99 16.19 28.74
N GLY A 911 5.09 16.73 27.93
CA GLY A 911 4.96 16.29 26.54
C GLY A 911 6.30 16.49 25.82
N ARG A 912 6.53 15.74 24.75
CA ARG A 912 7.69 15.95 23.87
C ARG A 912 7.20 16.12 22.44
N LEU A 913 7.89 16.97 21.68
CA LEU A 913 7.59 17.12 20.26
C LEU A 913 8.10 15.88 19.50
N ASP A 914 7.22 15.21 18.76
CA ASP A 914 7.53 14.03 17.96
C ASP A 914 7.59 14.44 16.48
N VAL A 915 8.72 15.03 16.07
CA VAL A 915 8.94 15.60 14.72
C VAL A 915 9.07 14.49 13.66
N MET A 916 9.47 13.27 14.05
CA MET A 916 9.88 12.20 13.13
C MET A 916 8.88 11.03 13.08
N GLY A 917 7.78 11.10 13.84
CA GLY A 917 6.72 10.10 13.89
C GLY A 917 7.06 8.92 14.80
N GLY A 918 6.02 8.35 15.41
CA GLY A 918 6.11 7.32 16.45
C GLY A 918 6.88 6.04 16.10
N PHE A 919 7.28 5.82 14.84
CA PHE A 919 8.19 4.72 14.47
C PHE A 919 9.61 4.89 15.06
N ALA A 920 10.05 6.12 15.33
CA ALA A 920 11.36 6.37 15.86
C ALA A 920 11.48 6.06 17.37
N ASP A 921 10.38 6.16 18.12
CA ASP A 921 10.32 5.82 19.55
C ASP A 921 10.54 4.32 19.81
N TYR A 922 10.19 3.44 18.87
CA TYR A 922 10.35 1.97 19.00
C TYR A 922 11.65 1.44 18.40
N SER A 923 12.39 2.23 17.62
CA SER A 923 13.62 1.78 16.93
C SER A 923 14.91 2.09 17.69
N GLY A 924 14.82 2.81 18.83
CA GLY A 924 15.99 3.22 19.60
C GLY A 924 16.85 4.30 18.92
N SER A 925 16.30 4.99 17.92
CA SER A 925 17.01 6.02 17.16
C SER A 925 17.23 7.30 17.98
N HIS A 926 18.35 8.00 17.77
CA HIS A 926 18.54 9.34 18.31
C HIS A 926 17.60 10.33 17.62
N VAL A 927 16.55 10.75 18.32
CA VAL A 927 15.56 11.74 17.83
C VAL A 927 15.73 13.08 18.53
N LEU A 928 15.32 14.16 17.86
CA LEU A 928 15.39 15.53 18.37
C LEU A 928 14.28 15.74 19.42
N GLN A 929 14.52 15.28 20.65
CA GLN A 929 13.53 15.36 21.74
C GLN A 929 13.57 16.74 22.39
N TYR A 930 12.49 17.51 22.24
CA TYR A 930 12.30 18.74 23.02
C TYR A 930 11.07 18.64 23.92
N PRO A 931 11.20 18.83 25.25
CA PRO A 931 10.06 18.88 26.14
C PRO A 931 9.25 20.15 25.88
N ILE A 932 7.94 20.03 25.70
CA ILE A 932 7.03 21.18 25.62
C ILE A 932 6.59 21.60 27.02
N SER A 933 6.03 22.81 27.13
CA SER A 933 5.56 23.35 28.41
C SER A 933 4.41 22.57 29.04
N GLN A 934 3.62 21.88 28.21
CA GLN A 934 2.50 21.02 28.61
C GLN A 934 3.03 19.75 29.28
N ARG A 935 2.34 19.26 30.29
CA ARG A 935 2.71 18.13 31.14
C ARG A 935 1.54 17.23 31.51
N THR A 936 1.76 15.93 31.40
CA THR A 936 0.89 14.94 32.03
C THR A 936 1.28 14.79 33.51
N HIS A 937 0.29 14.87 34.38
CA HIS A 937 0.38 14.60 35.80
C HIS A 937 -0.36 13.30 36.11
N ALA A 938 0.30 12.42 36.84
CA ALA A 938 -0.28 11.16 37.31
C ALA A 938 -0.27 11.13 38.83
N PHE A 939 -1.36 10.64 39.40
CA PHE A 939 -1.52 10.40 40.81
C PHE A 939 -1.90 8.94 41.02
N VAL A 940 -1.15 8.23 41.86
CA VAL A 940 -1.34 6.80 42.12
C VAL A 940 -1.52 6.58 43.61
N GLN A 941 -2.59 5.92 44.00
CA GLN A 941 -2.87 5.50 45.37
C GLN A 941 -3.11 3.99 45.40
N VAL A 942 -2.59 3.30 46.42
CA VAL A 942 -2.97 1.91 46.66
C VAL A 942 -4.41 1.86 47.19
N SER A 943 -5.22 0.96 46.64
CA SER A 943 -6.60 0.71 47.04
C SER A 943 -6.71 -0.56 47.89
N ASP A 944 -7.76 -0.63 48.71
CA ASP A 944 -8.19 -1.85 49.42
C ASP A 944 -9.19 -2.68 48.60
N ILE A 945 -9.58 -2.19 47.43
CA ILE A 945 -10.50 -2.85 46.49
C ILE A 945 -9.68 -3.63 45.47
N ASN A 946 -10.14 -4.83 45.08
CA ASN A 946 -9.43 -5.75 44.18
C ASN A 946 -9.47 -5.34 42.69
N THR A 947 -9.30 -4.05 42.41
CA THR A 947 -9.41 -3.44 41.09
C THR A 947 -8.35 -2.36 40.87
N VAL A 948 -8.05 -2.10 39.60
CA VAL A 948 -7.37 -0.91 39.11
C VAL A 948 -8.45 0.06 38.64
N HIS A 949 -8.76 1.06 39.46
CA HIS A 949 -9.68 2.16 39.12
C HIS A 949 -8.87 3.31 38.52
N MET A 950 -9.28 3.79 37.35
CA MET A 950 -8.53 4.76 36.59
C MET A 950 -9.44 5.86 36.06
N ILE A 951 -9.01 7.12 36.22
CA ILE A 951 -9.73 8.32 35.77
C ILE A 951 -8.77 9.21 34.95
N SER A 952 -9.22 9.68 33.79
CA SER A 952 -8.47 10.62 32.94
C SER A 952 -9.23 11.93 32.73
N ILE A 953 -8.52 13.05 32.86
CA ILE A 953 -9.03 14.42 32.74
C ILE A 953 -8.17 15.18 31.70
N GLN A 954 -8.80 15.74 30.66
CA GLN A 954 -8.17 16.65 29.68
C GLN A 954 -8.54 18.10 29.99
N THR A 955 -7.55 18.99 30.01
CA THR A 955 -7.76 20.41 30.38
C THR A 955 -7.89 21.36 29.19
N ASP A 956 -7.68 20.88 27.97
CA ASP A 956 -7.61 21.61 26.70
C ASP A 956 -8.98 21.89 26.06
N ARG A 957 -10.08 21.70 26.78
CA ARG A 957 -11.45 21.86 26.23
C ARG A 957 -12.44 22.71 27.01
N ILE A 958 -12.12 23.33 28.14
CA ILE A 958 -13.18 23.89 29.00
C ILE A 958 -12.90 25.30 29.48
N ASP A 959 -13.84 26.20 29.16
CA ASP A 959 -14.05 27.49 29.78
C ASP A 959 -14.31 27.31 31.27
N VAL A 960 -13.37 27.76 32.09
CA VAL A 960 -13.24 27.45 33.53
C VAL A 960 -14.49 27.85 34.33
N ASP A 961 -15.28 28.79 33.79
CA ASP A 961 -16.47 29.34 34.42
C ASP A 961 -17.76 28.52 34.17
N SER A 962 -17.70 27.42 33.38
CA SER A 962 -18.88 26.67 32.91
C SER A 962 -18.98 25.19 33.35
N ILE A 963 -18.17 24.76 34.31
CA ILE A 963 -17.99 23.32 34.63
C ILE A 963 -19.18 22.71 35.39
N ASN A 964 -19.81 21.71 34.79
CA ASN A 964 -20.61 20.68 35.47
C ASN A 964 -19.75 19.41 35.64
N GLU A 965 -19.80 18.76 36.82
CA GLU A 965 -18.84 17.72 37.27
C GLU A 965 -18.66 16.55 36.27
N ASN A 966 -19.69 16.17 35.53
CA ASN A 966 -19.67 15.04 34.58
C ASN A 966 -19.01 15.33 33.22
N LYS A 967 -18.62 16.57 32.91
CA LYS A 967 -18.02 16.92 31.60
C LYS A 967 -16.48 16.93 31.55
N LEU A 968 -15.80 16.86 32.70
CA LEU A 968 -14.34 16.89 32.80
C LEU A 968 -13.70 15.50 32.70
N ILE A 969 -14.43 14.47 33.14
CA ILE A 969 -13.98 13.07 33.08
C ILE A 969 -14.20 12.59 31.65
N ILE A 970 -13.12 12.47 30.90
CA ILE A 970 -13.17 11.94 29.54
C ILE A 970 -13.15 10.41 29.52
N TRP A 971 -12.68 9.80 30.60
CA TRP A 971 -12.59 8.35 30.72
C TRP A 971 -12.49 7.91 32.19
N GLU A 972 -13.28 6.91 32.56
CA GLU A 972 -13.25 6.23 33.85
C GLU A 972 -13.46 4.73 33.64
N ARG A 973 -12.61 3.89 34.23
CA ARG A 973 -12.79 2.43 34.22
C ARG A 973 -12.26 1.75 35.48
N GLU A 974 -12.86 0.62 35.82
CA GLU A 974 -12.39 -0.33 36.81
C GLU A 974 -12.02 -1.66 36.15
N ILE A 975 -10.81 -2.16 36.45
CA ILE A 975 -10.30 -3.41 35.88
C ILE A 975 -9.89 -4.36 37.03
N PRO A 976 -10.38 -5.60 37.08
CA PRO A 976 -9.98 -6.58 38.08
C PRO A 976 -8.47 -6.85 38.11
N MET A 977 -7.89 -6.90 39.30
CA MET A 977 -6.44 -7.11 39.49
C MET A 977 -5.93 -8.47 38.99
N ASN A 978 -6.78 -9.50 38.97
CA ASN A 978 -6.41 -10.81 38.41
C ASN A 978 -6.00 -10.74 36.93
N ILE A 979 -6.49 -9.75 36.18
CA ILE A 979 -6.11 -9.52 34.78
C ILE A 979 -4.66 -9.05 34.67
N LEU A 980 -4.11 -8.36 35.68
CA LEU A 980 -2.70 -8.00 35.72
C LEU A 980 -1.85 -9.17 36.25
N LEU A 981 -2.35 -9.90 37.25
CA LEU A 981 -1.62 -10.97 37.95
C LEU A 981 -1.56 -12.33 37.21
N ASP A 982 -2.44 -12.58 36.24
CA ASP A 982 -2.52 -13.87 35.53
C ASP A 982 -1.43 -14.08 34.44
N HIS A 983 -0.36 -14.83 34.70
CA HIS A 983 0.68 -15.03 33.68
C HIS A 983 0.39 -16.10 32.62
N SER A 984 -0.83 -16.66 32.53
CA SER A 984 -1.17 -17.73 31.58
C SER A 984 -1.10 -17.29 30.10
N HIS A 985 -1.37 -16.01 29.83
CA HIS A 985 -1.41 -15.42 28.49
C HIS A 985 -0.90 -13.97 28.48
N THR A 986 -0.59 -13.44 27.30
CA THR A 986 -0.18 -12.02 27.15
C THR A 986 -1.27 -11.08 27.72
N LEU A 987 -0.85 -9.96 28.34
CA LEU A 987 -1.78 -8.96 28.92
C LEU A 987 -2.85 -8.53 27.91
N ARG A 988 -2.46 -8.36 26.64
CA ARG A 988 -3.37 -8.07 25.54
C ARG A 988 -4.48 -9.12 25.39
N LYS A 989 -4.12 -10.40 25.34
CA LYS A 989 -5.09 -11.49 25.16
C LYS A 989 -6.03 -11.65 26.37
N ARG A 990 -5.52 -11.41 27.58
CA ARG A 990 -6.31 -11.38 28.83
C ARG A 990 -7.34 -10.24 28.81
N LEU A 991 -6.90 -9.03 28.45
CA LEU A 991 -7.78 -7.87 28.30
C LEU A 991 -8.83 -8.09 27.19
N GLU A 992 -8.44 -8.58 26.02
CA GLU A 992 -9.37 -8.90 24.92
C GLU A 992 -10.43 -9.93 25.34
N THR A 993 -10.04 -10.97 26.07
CA THR A 993 -10.95 -12.00 26.57
C THR A 993 -11.92 -11.43 27.62
N TRP A 994 -11.40 -10.63 28.55
CA TRP A 994 -12.23 -9.97 29.56
C TRP A 994 -13.21 -8.98 28.94
N TYR A 995 -12.76 -8.12 28.00
CA TYR A 995 -13.63 -7.19 27.29
C TYR A 995 -14.74 -7.92 26.51
N LYS A 996 -14.42 -9.03 25.82
CA LYS A 996 -15.43 -9.86 25.13
C LYS A 996 -16.45 -10.47 26.08
N GLN A 997 -16.05 -10.84 27.30
CA GLN A 997 -16.95 -11.36 28.32
C GLN A 997 -17.85 -10.27 28.92
N GLN A 998 -17.37 -9.03 29.03
CA GLN A 998 -18.16 -7.87 29.48
C GLN A 998 -19.17 -7.38 28.42
N GLN A 999 -18.91 -7.58 27.12
CA GLN A 999 -19.77 -7.16 26.01
C GLN A 999 -21.17 -7.82 25.95
N HIS A 1000 -21.44 -8.86 26.75
CA HIS A 1000 -22.80 -9.41 26.88
C HIS A 1000 -23.75 -8.51 27.70
N ASN A 1001 -23.25 -7.45 28.35
CA ASN A 1001 -24.07 -6.41 28.97
C ASN A 1001 -23.68 -5.03 28.42
N THR A 1002 -24.49 -4.54 27.47
CA THR A 1002 -24.58 -3.18 26.90
C THR A 1002 -23.38 -2.62 26.09
N LEU A 1003 -23.71 -2.30 24.81
CA LEU A 1003 -23.12 -1.29 23.90
C LEU A 1003 -21.58 -1.15 23.85
N PHE A 1004 -20.93 -1.94 23.00
CA PHE A 1004 -19.63 -1.59 22.43
C PHE A 1004 -19.66 -1.85 20.92
N SER A 1005 -19.69 -0.77 20.12
CA SER A 1005 -19.48 -0.81 18.68
C SER A 1005 -18.00 -1.08 18.36
N SER A 1006 -17.73 -1.82 17.29
CA SER A 1006 -16.40 -2.14 16.74
C SER A 1006 -15.55 -0.93 16.32
N ASP A 1007 -16.04 0.30 16.51
CA ASP A 1007 -15.43 1.54 16.03
C ASP A 1007 -14.81 2.42 17.15
N GLU A 1008 -14.78 1.99 18.41
CA GLU A 1008 -14.06 2.75 19.44
C GLU A 1008 -12.54 2.55 19.31
N PRO A 1009 -11.74 3.62 19.11
CA PRO A 1009 -10.30 3.53 19.00
C PRO A 1009 -9.70 2.93 20.27
N ILE A 1010 -8.60 2.20 20.13
CA ILE A 1010 -7.80 1.65 21.24
C ILE A 1010 -7.62 2.76 22.30
N ASN A 1011 -8.32 2.60 23.43
CA ASN A 1011 -8.48 3.64 24.44
C ASN A 1011 -7.13 4.05 25.04
N TRP A 1012 -6.76 5.31 24.86
CA TRP A 1012 -5.53 5.98 25.33
C TRP A 1012 -5.08 5.65 26.78
N PRO A 1013 -5.97 5.42 27.76
CA PRO A 1013 -5.53 5.07 29.11
C PRO A 1013 -5.04 3.63 29.27
N ASN A 1014 -5.30 2.72 28.32
CA ASN A 1014 -4.82 1.33 28.39
C ASN A 1014 -3.28 1.23 28.37
N TYR A 1015 -2.56 2.25 27.87
CA TYR A 1015 -1.10 2.31 27.90
C TYR A 1015 -0.54 2.14 29.32
N ILE A 1016 -1.27 2.59 30.35
CA ILE A 1016 -0.79 2.53 31.74
C ILE A 1016 -0.88 1.12 32.35
N LEU A 1017 -1.75 0.25 31.82
CA LEU A 1017 -1.91 -1.12 32.33
C LEU A 1017 -0.65 -1.96 32.10
N GLY A 1018 0.03 -1.75 30.97
CA GLY A 1018 1.33 -2.37 30.71
C GLY A 1018 2.38 -1.95 31.74
N ILE A 1019 2.44 -0.65 32.05
CA ILE A 1019 3.33 -0.08 33.07
C ILE A 1019 3.02 -0.67 34.45
N LEU A 1020 1.76 -0.70 34.86
CA LEU A 1020 1.35 -1.25 36.16
C LEU A 1020 1.67 -2.74 36.24
N SER A 1021 1.42 -3.53 35.20
CA SER A 1021 1.78 -4.96 35.16
C SER A 1021 3.29 -5.16 35.35
N GLN A 1022 4.13 -4.38 34.66
CA GLN A 1022 5.59 -4.47 34.81
C GLN A 1022 6.09 -4.02 36.19
N LEU A 1023 5.45 -3.02 36.80
CA LEU A 1023 5.80 -2.59 38.16
C LEU A 1023 5.41 -3.66 39.18
N ILE A 1024 4.25 -4.31 39.03
CA ILE A 1024 3.81 -5.40 39.92
C ILE A 1024 4.79 -6.59 39.86
N ASP A 1025 5.29 -6.94 38.67
CA ASP A 1025 6.26 -8.03 38.50
C ASP A 1025 7.59 -7.79 39.23
N LYS A 1026 7.89 -6.53 39.59
CA LYS A 1026 9.11 -6.14 40.32
C LYS A 1026 8.91 -6.09 41.84
N ILE A 1027 7.67 -6.18 42.33
CA ILE A 1027 7.35 -6.15 43.76
C ILE A 1027 7.40 -7.58 44.31
N ASP A 1028 7.83 -7.75 45.57
CA ASP A 1028 7.75 -9.04 46.26
C ASP A 1028 6.29 -9.54 46.25
N LYS A 1029 6.06 -10.80 45.90
CA LYS A 1029 4.73 -11.42 45.80
C LYS A 1029 3.94 -11.35 47.11
N THR A 1030 4.63 -11.24 48.25
CA THR A 1030 4.00 -11.06 49.58
C THR A 1030 3.50 -9.63 49.83
N SER A 1031 3.94 -8.67 49.02
CA SER A 1031 3.71 -7.23 49.16
C SER A 1031 2.85 -6.63 48.04
N ILE A 1032 2.25 -7.48 47.18
CA ILE A 1032 1.40 -7.05 46.07
C ILE A 1032 0.15 -6.33 46.62
N PRO A 1033 -0.10 -5.08 46.20
CA PRO A 1033 -1.29 -4.35 46.61
C PRO A 1033 -2.59 -5.04 46.16
N ILE A 1034 -3.64 -4.92 46.99
CA ILE A 1034 -4.98 -5.43 46.66
C ILE A 1034 -5.55 -4.72 45.42
N GLY A 1035 -5.25 -3.43 45.21
CA GLY A 1035 -5.57 -2.71 43.98
C GLY A 1035 -4.98 -1.30 43.93
N PHE A 1036 -5.38 -0.51 42.93
CA PHE A 1036 -4.85 0.83 42.67
C PHE A 1036 -5.93 1.81 42.22
N ASN A 1037 -5.83 3.06 42.66
CA ASN A 1037 -6.56 4.19 42.09
C ASN A 1037 -5.55 5.07 41.34
N VAL A 1038 -5.80 5.34 40.06
CA VAL A 1038 -4.92 6.14 39.19
C VAL A 1038 -5.68 7.30 38.59
N ILE A 1039 -5.23 8.52 38.84
CA ILE A 1039 -5.80 9.73 38.25
C ILE A 1039 -4.77 10.37 37.34
N ILE A 1040 -5.18 10.67 36.11
CA ILE A 1040 -4.36 11.28 35.07
C ILE A 1040 -4.96 12.63 34.72
N ILE A 1041 -4.10 13.65 34.68
CA ILE A 1041 -4.46 14.99 34.27
C ILE A 1041 -3.44 15.47 33.24
N SER A 1042 -3.88 15.74 32.02
CA SER A 1042 -2.98 16.09 30.92
C SER A 1042 -3.48 17.32 30.18
N ASP A 1043 -2.60 18.32 30.06
CA ASP A 1043 -2.71 19.43 29.10
C ASP A 1043 -1.88 19.16 27.83
N VAL A 1044 -1.24 17.99 27.72
CA VAL A 1044 -0.55 17.55 26.50
C VAL A 1044 -1.62 17.06 25.49
N PRO A 1045 -1.68 17.65 24.29
CA PRO A 1045 -2.74 17.31 23.33
C PRO A 1045 -2.57 15.91 22.75
N CYS A 1046 -3.63 15.10 22.80
CA CYS A 1046 -3.65 13.76 22.19
C CYS A 1046 -3.68 13.83 20.65
N ASN A 1047 -2.97 12.92 19.98
CA ASN A 1047 -2.98 12.76 18.50
C ASN A 1047 -2.52 13.99 17.69
N LYS A 1048 -1.61 14.82 18.22
CA LYS A 1048 -1.09 16.03 17.56
C LYS A 1048 0.41 16.02 17.28
N GLY A 1049 1.02 14.85 17.05
CA GLY A 1049 2.46 14.75 16.79
C GLY A 1049 3.31 15.15 18.01
N VAL A 1050 2.75 14.98 19.20
CA VAL A 1050 3.45 15.13 20.48
C VAL A 1050 3.35 13.81 21.23
N ALA A 1051 4.44 13.33 21.80
CA ALA A 1051 4.59 12.04 22.48
C ALA A 1051 3.82 12.02 23.81
N SER A 1052 2.50 12.15 23.70
CA SER A 1052 1.57 12.30 24.81
C SER A 1052 1.44 10.96 25.59
N SER A 1053 1.63 9.82 24.92
CA SER A 1053 1.50 8.48 25.51
C SER A 1053 2.73 8.19 26.35
N ALA A 1054 3.90 8.58 25.86
CA ALA A 1054 5.13 8.52 26.62
C ALA A 1054 5.10 9.45 27.84
N ALA A 1055 4.54 10.66 27.74
CA ALA A 1055 4.36 11.54 28.89
C ALA A 1055 3.45 10.89 29.96
N LEU A 1056 2.36 10.27 29.51
CA LEU A 1056 1.46 9.49 30.38
C LEU A 1056 2.19 8.33 31.08
N GLU A 1057 2.85 7.46 30.31
CA GLU A 1057 3.56 6.29 30.81
C GLU A 1057 4.66 6.67 31.80
N VAL A 1058 5.46 7.70 31.49
CA VAL A 1058 6.54 8.17 32.37
C VAL A 1058 5.98 8.79 33.65
N ALA A 1059 4.90 9.57 33.56
CA ALA A 1059 4.26 10.13 34.75
C ALA A 1059 3.71 9.03 35.67
N VAL A 1060 3.00 8.04 35.12
CA VAL A 1060 2.45 6.92 35.89
C VAL A 1060 3.56 6.01 36.42
N ALA A 1061 4.57 5.70 35.62
CA ALA A 1061 5.72 4.89 36.03
C ALA A 1061 6.45 5.55 37.20
N ARG A 1062 6.71 6.85 37.14
CA ARG A 1062 7.35 7.59 38.24
C ARG A 1062 6.49 7.63 39.50
N ALA A 1063 5.18 7.89 39.36
CA ALA A 1063 4.27 7.91 40.49
C ALA A 1063 4.15 6.51 41.15
N GLY A 1064 4.06 5.44 40.35
CA GLY A 1064 3.96 4.06 40.82
C GLY A 1064 5.27 3.51 41.42
N ASN A 1065 6.41 3.85 40.80
CA ASN A 1065 7.75 3.47 41.28
C ASN A 1065 8.20 4.29 42.50
N SER A 1066 7.41 5.23 42.99
CA SER A 1066 7.65 5.90 44.27
C SER A 1066 7.35 4.97 45.48
N LYS A 1067 6.85 3.75 45.20
CA LYS A 1067 6.49 2.72 46.16
C LYS A 1067 7.18 1.35 45.91
N VAL A 1068 7.85 1.18 44.77
CA VAL A 1068 8.76 0.06 44.46
C VAL A 1068 10.17 0.50 44.83
#